data_AF-A0A536UX03-F1
#
_entry.id   AF-A0A536UX03-F1
#
_cell.length_a   1.000
_cell.length_b   1.000
_cell.length_c   1.000
_cell.angle_alpha   90.00
_cell.angle_beta   90.00
_cell.angle_gamma   90.00
#
_symmetry.space_group_name_H-M   'P 1'
#
loop_
_entity.id
_entity.type
_entity.pdbx_description
1 polymer ?
#
loop_
_entity_poly.entity_id
_entity_poly.type
_entity_poly.pdbx_seq_one_letter_code
_entity_poly.pdbx_strand_id
1 'polypeptide(L)'
;MTEMTRKPAFWIAFAVISVLSAVFAWRFLPQALPLIKLDVKMTRDDALDRASALAGKLGLAPLETRRAALFTHDGTTQNFVELDAGGKPKFAELLTGVVYAPYWWEVRLFTPDQTAEARLRFRPDGSPYGFQLKVPEADRGAALDAGAARAIAETRAAGDWSIDFAPYKLLEQSEVRRSGGRVDHTFVYEREHETLGDGRFRLRLGVAGDRLSEVSHYVYVPEAFKLRFQEMRSDNETIAKVASLAAAALYGIGGCILGTLWLLRRRALLWKRALVAGAVVAGINALALLANAPQAWFSYDTAQPVWVFWGMQIGIALLVFLVGSLGLALVFMAAEGLSRRAFPDHPQLWRLWSREAAPTPAVLGRTLGGYLFVPIELALIAAFYFVTNRYLGWWQPSEALTDPNILGSALPALAPIGMALQAGFMEECLFRAVPLSIAALIGRRFGHRNLLIGLTLVLQAVIFGAAHANYPGFPAYSRLVELVIPAFIWGLIFLRFGLLTTVILHAVFDLVLMSIPVFLVEGSGSGFNQALVLAAGLVPLAIVAFYRVRAGRWLELPATFRNRAWQSGAAVAEAAAARIRAGGGRWTTLVQRALPALGIAGLLAIAFGADFHSDAPPLEIDRARAEAAADAALKNRAITLGPEWQQAAATKLASEDGTWLWHKFVWREGGHDTYAHLVGSWLAPPMWEVRYARFEGADVVDRSEEWRVTVAGDGSVRQVRHQLPERRPGAKLSRDQARIVARKEVNQRFGLDPEALREVSVKDDPQPARNDWKFTFSDPRVDAGVGGEARVGVDIAGTEVVNSGRYVFVPEAWQRAETDRAGRLAVAKNIVTMAVVVVVIAALIASIVAWSRSRFDRRAFWIAATLMLSAAAVNTVNQWPLLGMRLSTTEPVTTQVSLYLAGILLTTVLSALLGGLLAGVASFAARAHVEPGLTEKTLWIRGASAALFVLGVEALLGRFSPDMAPTWPSYKVEELWVPWLGRISGTLSSGLMAMTITVIVLYWLDRLTAGWTRRRALGVVVVVLAQAAMAAANADQWIEIVAVGVVGGALATLIYATVLRFDLRIAPALIAVYLVVGFVGDAVQKHTPQAAVLSLIASATALTLAWSATHYLLRPGQKAAAWATAD
;
A
#
# COMPACT_ATOMS: atom_id res chain seq x y z
N MET A 1 34.20 22.48 -20.70
CA MET A 1 33.76 22.37 -22.11
C MET A 1 35.01 22.03 -22.91
N THR A 2 34.95 21.01 -23.76
CA THR A 2 36.03 20.75 -24.73
C THR A 2 35.99 21.86 -25.78
N GLU A 3 37.08 22.06 -26.50
CA GLU A 3 37.13 23.00 -27.62
C GLU A 3 35.97 22.80 -28.61
N MET A 4 35.57 21.54 -28.86
CA MET A 4 34.48 21.18 -29.76
C MET A 4 33.11 21.77 -29.36
N THR A 5 32.71 21.64 -28.08
CA THR A 5 31.41 22.17 -27.58
C THR A 5 31.33 23.70 -27.52
N ARG A 6 32.46 24.39 -27.75
CA ARG A 6 32.53 25.86 -27.86
C ARG A 6 32.36 26.35 -29.31
N LYS A 7 32.48 25.47 -30.31
CA LYS A 7 32.36 25.85 -31.72
C LYS A 7 30.88 25.99 -32.11
N PRO A 8 30.47 27.06 -32.81
CA PRO A 8 29.10 27.22 -33.31
C PRO A 8 28.64 26.05 -34.19
N ALA A 9 29.53 25.49 -35.00
CA ALA A 9 29.25 24.35 -35.88
C ALA A 9 28.69 23.12 -35.13
N PHE A 10 29.14 22.87 -33.89
CA PHE A 10 28.60 21.77 -33.07
C PHE A 10 27.12 21.99 -32.74
N TRP A 11 26.74 23.21 -32.31
CA TRP A 11 25.37 23.54 -31.96
C TRP A 11 24.45 23.60 -33.18
N ILE A 12 24.96 24.07 -34.32
CA ILE A 12 24.22 24.02 -35.60
C ILE A 12 23.95 22.57 -35.99
N ALA A 13 24.97 21.71 -36.01
CA ALA A 13 24.78 20.30 -36.33
C ALA A 13 23.82 19.60 -35.35
N PHE A 14 23.95 19.87 -34.05
CA PHE A 14 23.07 19.29 -33.04
C PHE A 14 21.62 19.77 -33.19
N ALA A 15 21.39 21.04 -33.50
CA ALA A 15 20.07 21.57 -33.80
C ALA A 15 19.48 20.96 -35.09
N VAL A 16 20.29 20.80 -36.14
CA VAL A 16 19.86 20.13 -37.38
C VAL A 16 19.45 18.68 -37.11
N ILE A 17 20.26 17.91 -36.37
CA ILE A 17 19.91 16.55 -35.97
C ILE A 17 18.61 16.53 -35.18
N SER A 18 18.47 17.42 -34.19
CA SER A 18 17.26 17.54 -33.38
C SER A 18 16.01 17.82 -34.22
N VAL A 19 16.09 18.73 -35.20
CA VAL A 19 14.98 19.04 -36.11
C VAL A 19 14.66 17.84 -37.01
N LEU A 20 15.68 17.19 -37.58
CA LEU A 20 15.47 15.98 -38.40
C LEU A 20 14.84 14.85 -37.57
N SER A 21 15.26 14.67 -36.32
CA SER A 21 14.65 13.73 -35.38
C SER A 21 13.21 14.11 -35.02
N ALA A 22 12.91 15.40 -34.85
CA ALA A 22 11.54 15.87 -34.62
C ALA A 22 10.63 15.54 -35.81
N VAL A 23 11.10 15.78 -37.04
CA VAL A 23 10.38 15.45 -38.28
C VAL A 23 10.19 13.93 -38.40
N PHE A 24 11.22 13.15 -38.07
CA PHE A 24 11.14 11.69 -38.05
C PHE A 24 10.11 11.20 -37.01
N ALA A 25 10.20 11.67 -35.77
CA ALA A 25 9.27 11.31 -34.70
C ALA A 25 7.83 11.68 -35.08
N TRP A 26 7.59 12.89 -35.58
CA TRP A 26 6.27 13.32 -36.07
C TRP A 26 5.69 12.37 -37.12
N ARG A 27 6.52 11.87 -38.05
CA ARG A 27 6.08 10.99 -39.13
C ARG A 27 5.85 9.55 -38.67
N PHE A 28 6.72 9.02 -37.81
CA PHE A 28 6.76 7.59 -37.48
C PHE A 28 6.10 7.26 -36.15
N LEU A 29 6.03 8.16 -35.18
CA LEU A 29 5.41 7.89 -33.88
C LEU A 29 3.95 7.42 -34.01
N PRO A 30 3.10 8.01 -34.90
CA PRO A 30 1.73 7.51 -35.11
C PRO A 30 1.63 6.13 -35.78
N GLN A 31 2.71 5.68 -36.42
CA GLN A 31 2.79 4.35 -37.06
C GLN A 31 3.44 3.32 -36.12
N ALA A 32 4.34 3.79 -35.25
CA ALA A 32 5.14 2.99 -34.35
C ALA A 32 4.33 2.57 -33.12
N LEU A 33 3.61 3.51 -32.52
CA LEU A 33 2.77 3.23 -31.38
C LEU A 33 1.39 2.74 -31.85
N PRO A 34 0.84 1.69 -31.23
CA PRO A 34 -0.52 1.24 -31.48
C PRO A 34 -1.51 2.25 -30.86
N LEU A 35 -1.72 3.36 -31.56
CA LEU A 35 -2.57 4.44 -31.07
C LEU A 35 -4.03 4.16 -31.40
N ILE A 36 -4.87 4.19 -30.37
CA ILE A 36 -6.32 4.14 -30.49
C ILE A 36 -6.79 5.55 -30.88
N LYS A 37 -7.29 5.70 -32.11
CA LYS A 37 -8.02 6.90 -32.52
C LYS A 37 -9.44 6.82 -31.98
N LEU A 38 -9.63 7.34 -30.77
CA LEU A 38 -10.93 7.41 -30.14
C LEU A 38 -11.51 8.82 -30.36
N ASP A 39 -12.58 8.92 -31.16
CA ASP A 39 -13.31 10.18 -31.35
C ASP A 39 -14.32 10.36 -30.21
N VAL A 40 -13.86 10.98 -29.11
CA VAL A 40 -14.72 11.29 -27.96
C VAL A 40 -15.46 12.60 -28.23
N LYS A 41 -16.69 12.50 -28.75
CA LYS A 41 -17.52 13.65 -29.10
C LYS A 41 -18.21 14.28 -27.89
N MET A 42 -18.45 13.49 -26.84
CA MET A 42 -19.12 13.97 -25.63
C MET A 42 -18.10 14.47 -24.60
N THR A 43 -18.25 15.71 -24.15
CA THR A 43 -17.43 16.25 -23.06
C THR A 43 -17.90 15.74 -21.69
N ARG A 44 -17.08 15.94 -20.65
CA ARG A 44 -17.45 15.62 -19.27
C ARG A 44 -18.73 16.33 -18.83
N ASP A 45 -18.84 17.62 -19.12
CA ASP A 45 -19.99 18.41 -18.67
C ASP A 45 -21.25 18.02 -19.46
N ASP A 46 -21.13 17.72 -20.76
CA ASP A 46 -22.22 17.11 -21.53
C ASP A 46 -22.67 15.77 -20.94
N ALA A 47 -21.72 14.93 -20.49
CA ALA A 47 -22.02 13.66 -19.83
C ALA A 47 -22.87 13.87 -18.59
N LEU A 48 -22.47 14.82 -17.74
CA LEU A 48 -23.16 15.15 -16.49
C LEU A 48 -24.57 15.71 -16.75
N ASP A 49 -24.73 16.59 -17.75
CA ASP A 49 -26.02 17.20 -18.09
C ASP A 49 -26.97 16.18 -18.72
N ARG A 50 -26.49 15.37 -19.68
CA ARG A 50 -27.29 14.30 -20.31
C ARG A 50 -27.67 13.20 -19.32
N ALA A 51 -26.78 12.84 -18.40
CA ALA A 51 -27.09 11.91 -17.31
C ALA A 51 -28.21 12.44 -16.42
N SER A 52 -28.17 13.73 -16.07
CA SER A 52 -29.20 14.36 -15.23
C SER A 52 -30.54 14.40 -15.95
N ALA A 53 -30.56 14.76 -17.24
CA ALA A 53 -31.77 14.75 -18.06
C ALA A 53 -32.37 13.33 -18.21
N LEU A 54 -31.53 12.33 -18.48
CA LEU A 54 -31.97 10.94 -18.62
C LEU A 54 -32.45 10.37 -17.29
N ALA A 55 -31.76 10.67 -16.18
CA ALA A 55 -32.19 10.29 -14.84
C ALA A 55 -33.52 10.92 -14.46
N GLY A 56 -33.76 12.18 -14.81
CA GLY A 56 -35.05 12.84 -14.62
C GLY A 56 -36.17 12.18 -15.44
N LYS A 57 -35.92 11.89 -16.72
CA LYS A 57 -36.88 11.20 -17.61
C LYS A 57 -37.27 9.82 -17.09
N LEU A 58 -36.31 9.06 -16.56
CA LEU A 58 -36.50 7.69 -16.08
C LEU A 58 -36.77 7.60 -14.56
N GLY A 59 -36.88 8.74 -13.88
CA GLY A 59 -37.06 8.83 -12.43
C GLY A 59 -35.97 8.15 -11.61
N LEU A 60 -34.74 8.04 -12.12
CA LEU A 60 -33.64 7.25 -11.52
C LEU A 60 -33.02 7.91 -10.29
N ALA A 61 -33.06 9.24 -10.21
CA ALA A 61 -32.50 10.00 -9.10
C ALA A 61 -33.25 11.33 -8.92
N PRO A 62 -33.29 11.88 -7.69
CA PRO A 62 -33.78 13.25 -7.47
C PRO A 62 -33.01 14.31 -8.27
N LEU A 63 -33.65 15.45 -8.53
CA LEU A 63 -33.06 16.56 -9.28
C LEU A 63 -31.85 17.19 -8.55
N GLU A 64 -31.83 17.17 -7.22
CA GLU A 64 -30.76 17.75 -6.39
C GLU A 64 -29.69 16.73 -5.97
N THR A 65 -29.29 15.82 -6.86
CA THR A 65 -28.21 14.87 -6.59
C THR A 65 -26.82 15.43 -6.92
N ARG A 66 -25.81 14.99 -6.17
CA ARG A 66 -24.42 15.20 -6.58
C ARG A 66 -24.09 14.31 -7.76
N ARG A 67 -23.21 14.82 -8.62
CA ARG A 67 -22.84 14.20 -9.89
C ARG A 67 -21.33 14.12 -10.04
N ALA A 68 -20.85 12.96 -10.46
CA ALA A 68 -19.44 12.71 -10.77
C ALA A 68 -19.34 11.90 -12.06
N ALA A 69 -18.35 12.17 -12.89
CA ALA A 69 -18.15 11.49 -14.17
C ALA A 69 -16.71 11.01 -14.30
N LEU A 70 -16.55 9.85 -14.91
CA LEU A 70 -15.27 9.23 -15.24
C LEU A 70 -15.37 8.62 -16.63
N PHE A 71 -14.35 8.81 -17.46
CA PHE A 71 -14.17 8.08 -18.71
C PHE A 71 -13.39 6.80 -18.43
N THR A 72 -13.87 5.64 -18.88
CA THR A 72 -13.24 4.37 -18.54
C THR A 72 -13.26 3.42 -19.72
N HIS A 73 -12.54 2.30 -19.59
CA HIS A 73 -12.46 1.28 -20.62
C HIS A 73 -12.33 -0.13 -20.03
N ASP A 74 -12.63 -1.12 -20.86
CA ASP A 74 -12.48 -2.54 -20.55
C ASP A 74 -11.11 -3.07 -20.99
N GLY A 75 -10.10 -2.89 -20.12
CA GLY A 75 -8.73 -3.33 -20.38
C GLY A 75 -8.57 -4.86 -20.44
N THR A 76 -9.44 -5.64 -19.77
CA THR A 76 -9.38 -7.11 -19.86
C THR A 76 -9.80 -7.58 -21.25
N THR A 77 -10.92 -7.07 -21.77
CA THR A 77 -11.37 -7.36 -23.13
C THR A 77 -10.38 -6.86 -24.17
N GLN A 78 -9.80 -5.67 -23.97
CA GLN A 78 -8.76 -5.17 -24.86
C GLN A 78 -7.59 -6.16 -24.99
N ASN A 79 -6.98 -6.55 -23.87
CA ASN A 79 -5.84 -7.46 -23.88
C ASN A 79 -6.22 -8.82 -24.51
N PHE A 80 -7.42 -9.31 -24.23
CA PHE A 80 -7.94 -10.55 -24.81
C PHE A 80 -8.09 -10.46 -26.34
N VAL A 81 -8.70 -9.40 -26.84
CA VAL A 81 -8.89 -9.22 -28.30
C VAL A 81 -7.55 -9.05 -29.01
N GLU A 82 -6.64 -8.27 -28.43
CA GLU A 82 -5.33 -8.03 -29.03
C GLU A 82 -4.41 -9.26 -29.07
N LEU A 83 -4.55 -10.20 -28.12
CA LEU A 83 -3.69 -11.38 -28.01
C LEU A 83 -4.33 -12.65 -28.58
N ASP A 84 -5.59 -12.94 -28.23
CA ASP A 84 -6.24 -14.24 -28.49
C ASP A 84 -7.46 -14.14 -29.42
N ALA A 85 -8.05 -12.95 -29.63
CA ALA A 85 -9.32 -12.80 -30.36
C ALA A 85 -9.28 -11.80 -31.55
N GLY A 86 -8.21 -11.88 -32.36
CA GLY A 86 -8.15 -11.25 -33.68
C GLY A 86 -7.18 -10.07 -33.82
N GLY A 87 -6.43 -9.75 -32.77
CA GLY A 87 -5.36 -8.75 -32.82
C GLY A 87 -5.86 -7.30 -32.76
N LYS A 88 -4.91 -6.37 -32.86
CA LYS A 88 -5.17 -4.91 -32.86
C LYS A 88 -6.18 -4.45 -33.92
N PRO A 89 -6.18 -4.97 -35.17
CA PRO A 89 -7.21 -4.61 -36.14
C PRO A 89 -8.62 -4.97 -35.67
N LYS A 90 -8.80 -6.14 -35.06
CA LYS A 90 -10.11 -6.55 -34.54
C LYS A 90 -10.56 -5.68 -33.37
N PHE A 91 -9.63 -5.29 -32.50
CA PHE A 91 -9.94 -4.33 -31.44
C PHE A 91 -10.31 -2.96 -32.01
N ALA A 92 -9.63 -2.49 -33.06
CA ALA A 92 -9.97 -1.25 -33.74
C ALA A 92 -11.38 -1.27 -34.37
N GLU A 93 -11.82 -2.42 -34.91
CA GLU A 93 -13.20 -2.61 -35.36
C GLU A 93 -14.20 -2.48 -34.20
N LEU A 94 -13.88 -2.99 -33.00
CA LEU A 94 -14.74 -2.87 -31.83
C LEU A 94 -14.91 -1.42 -31.35
N LEU A 95 -13.96 -0.54 -31.63
CA LEU A 95 -14.08 0.89 -31.30
C LEU A 95 -15.21 1.60 -32.05
N THR A 96 -15.73 1.00 -33.13
CA THR A 96 -16.94 1.49 -33.80
C THR A 96 -18.17 1.46 -32.90
N GLY A 97 -18.15 0.64 -31.83
CA GLY A 97 -19.20 0.62 -30.81
C GLY A 97 -20.51 -0.05 -31.24
N VAL A 98 -20.55 -0.70 -32.41
CA VAL A 98 -21.78 -1.27 -32.99
C VAL A 98 -22.33 -2.42 -32.14
N VAL A 99 -21.47 -3.39 -31.79
CA VAL A 99 -21.87 -4.57 -30.99
C VAL A 99 -21.54 -4.36 -29.50
N TYR A 100 -20.40 -3.73 -29.21
CA TYR A 100 -19.89 -3.47 -27.87
C TYR A 100 -19.06 -2.20 -27.89
N ALA A 101 -19.22 -1.34 -26.89
CA ALA A 101 -18.39 -0.17 -26.69
C ALA A 101 -17.34 -0.46 -25.59
N PRO A 102 -16.06 -0.65 -25.95
CA PRO A 102 -14.99 -0.93 -24.98
C PRO A 102 -14.55 0.32 -24.18
N TYR A 103 -14.98 1.52 -24.61
CA TYR A 103 -14.76 2.80 -23.93
C TYR A 103 -16.11 3.47 -23.66
N TRP A 104 -16.29 4.07 -22.50
CA TRP A 104 -17.51 4.81 -22.17
C TRP A 104 -17.29 5.90 -21.12
N TRP A 105 -18.15 6.91 -21.13
CA TRP A 105 -18.38 7.78 -19.98
C TRP A 105 -19.27 7.06 -18.98
N GLU A 106 -18.88 7.05 -17.71
CA GLU A 106 -19.72 6.63 -16.59
C GLU A 106 -20.00 7.82 -15.69
N VAL A 107 -21.28 8.10 -15.46
CA VAL A 107 -21.77 9.19 -14.62
C VAL A 107 -22.48 8.62 -13.42
N ARG A 108 -21.99 8.94 -12.23
CA ARG A 108 -22.57 8.57 -10.93
C ARG A 108 -23.37 9.73 -10.38
N LEU A 109 -24.62 9.46 -10.03
CA LEU A 109 -25.56 10.35 -9.36
C LEU A 109 -25.84 9.80 -7.96
N PHE A 110 -25.58 10.60 -6.93
CA PHE A 110 -25.70 10.16 -5.54
C PHE A 110 -26.01 11.32 -4.61
N THR A 111 -26.59 11.02 -3.46
CA THR A 111 -26.75 11.97 -2.35
C THR A 111 -25.91 11.46 -1.18
N PRO A 112 -25.05 12.30 -0.56
CA PRO A 112 -24.38 11.94 0.69
C PRO A 112 -25.35 11.36 1.72
N ASP A 113 -24.89 10.38 2.49
CA ASP A 113 -25.65 9.67 3.53
C ASP A 113 -26.84 8.83 3.02
N GLN A 114 -27.22 8.90 1.74
CA GLN A 114 -28.24 8.06 1.13
C GLN A 114 -27.66 6.82 0.46
N THR A 115 -28.37 5.70 0.55
CA THR A 115 -27.99 4.44 -0.09
C THR A 115 -28.29 4.42 -1.60
N ALA A 116 -29.37 5.11 -2.00
CA ALA A 116 -29.82 5.12 -3.37
C ALA A 116 -28.86 5.90 -4.26
N GLU A 117 -28.41 5.26 -5.34
CA GLU A 117 -27.46 5.84 -6.30
C GLU A 117 -27.75 5.34 -7.70
N ALA A 118 -27.53 6.16 -8.71
CA ALA A 118 -27.63 5.77 -10.11
C ALA A 118 -26.29 5.95 -10.82
N ARG A 119 -25.94 5.01 -11.69
CA ARG A 119 -24.80 5.10 -12.59
C ARG A 119 -25.32 4.99 -14.02
N LEU A 120 -25.01 5.96 -14.86
CA LEU A 120 -25.40 5.97 -16.27
C LEU A 120 -24.14 5.88 -17.12
N ARG A 121 -24.18 5.07 -18.16
CA ARG A 121 -23.08 4.87 -19.11
C ARG A 121 -23.47 5.43 -20.47
N PHE A 122 -22.53 6.11 -21.11
CA PHE A 122 -22.66 6.68 -22.44
C PHE A 122 -21.49 6.27 -23.31
N ARG A 123 -21.76 5.92 -24.56
CA ARG A 123 -20.73 5.68 -25.56
C ARG A 123 -19.94 6.97 -25.84
N PRO A 124 -18.75 6.90 -26.46
CA PRO A 124 -17.93 8.08 -26.78
C PRO A 124 -18.65 9.12 -27.66
N ASP A 125 -19.63 8.69 -28.47
CA ASP A 125 -20.49 9.55 -29.30
C ASP A 125 -21.63 10.24 -28.52
N GLY A 126 -21.80 9.90 -27.23
CA GLY A 126 -22.82 10.42 -26.34
C GLY A 126 -24.15 9.67 -26.36
N SER A 127 -24.27 8.53 -27.06
CA SER A 127 -25.46 7.70 -27.01
C SER A 127 -25.57 6.99 -25.65
N PRO A 128 -26.77 6.86 -25.04
CA PRO A 128 -26.96 6.03 -23.85
C PRO A 128 -26.52 4.57 -24.12
N TYR A 129 -25.80 3.97 -23.18
CA TYR A 129 -25.22 2.63 -23.32
C TYR A 129 -25.65 1.66 -22.23
N GLY A 130 -26.02 2.17 -21.07
CA GLY A 130 -26.52 1.35 -19.97
C GLY A 130 -26.68 2.15 -18.69
N PHE A 131 -27.20 1.51 -17.67
CA PHE A 131 -27.29 2.09 -16.34
C PHE A 131 -27.31 1.03 -15.25
N GLN A 132 -27.08 1.47 -14.02
CA GLN A 132 -27.26 0.69 -12.81
C GLN A 132 -27.86 1.57 -11.73
N LEU A 133 -28.95 1.11 -11.12
CA LEU A 133 -29.62 1.74 -10.00
C LEU A 133 -29.40 0.88 -8.75
N LYS A 134 -28.70 1.45 -7.77
CA LYS A 134 -28.59 0.86 -6.43
C LYS A 134 -29.88 1.17 -5.67
N VAL A 135 -30.74 0.18 -5.51
CA VAL A 135 -31.97 0.28 -4.70
C VAL A 135 -31.66 -0.20 -3.28
N PRO A 136 -31.96 0.61 -2.24
CA PRO A 136 -31.77 0.20 -0.86
C PRO A 136 -32.43 -1.15 -0.55
N GLU A 137 -31.77 -1.91 0.32
CA GLU A 137 -32.22 -3.25 0.68
C GLU A 137 -33.57 -3.26 1.42
N ALA A 138 -33.78 -2.28 2.30
CA ALA A 138 -34.97 -2.16 3.13
C ALA A 138 -36.19 -1.62 2.36
N ASP A 139 -36.00 -1.07 1.15
CA ASP A 139 -37.09 -0.52 0.36
C ASP A 139 -38.09 -1.61 0.00
N ARG A 140 -39.38 -1.33 0.23
CA ARG A 140 -40.46 -2.23 -0.18
C ARG A 140 -40.57 -2.27 -1.70
N GLY A 141 -41.04 -3.40 -2.22
CA GLY A 141 -41.28 -3.58 -3.65
C GLY A 141 -41.96 -4.90 -3.92
N ALA A 142 -42.36 -5.11 -5.17
CA ALA A 142 -43.02 -6.35 -5.57
C ALA A 142 -42.09 -7.57 -5.39
N ALA A 143 -42.69 -8.72 -5.13
CA ALA A 143 -42.01 -10.02 -5.10
C ALA A 143 -42.48 -10.84 -6.30
N LEU A 144 -42.16 -10.37 -7.51
CA LEU A 144 -42.60 -10.98 -8.76
C LEU A 144 -41.93 -12.33 -9.00
N ASP A 145 -42.62 -13.22 -9.71
CA ASP A 145 -41.98 -14.39 -10.30
C ASP A 145 -41.04 -13.97 -11.44
N ALA A 146 -40.16 -14.88 -11.83
CA ALA A 146 -39.13 -14.58 -12.82
C ALA A 146 -39.69 -14.29 -14.23
N GLY A 147 -40.83 -14.88 -14.60
CA GLY A 147 -41.46 -14.63 -15.91
C GLY A 147 -41.99 -13.20 -15.99
N ALA A 148 -42.72 -12.76 -14.96
CA ALA A 148 -43.20 -11.38 -14.86
C ALA A 148 -42.05 -10.36 -14.79
N ALA A 149 -41.04 -10.62 -13.96
CA ALA A 149 -39.86 -9.76 -13.85
C ALA A 149 -39.07 -9.68 -15.18
N ARG A 150 -38.92 -10.80 -15.89
CA ARG A 150 -38.28 -10.85 -17.20
C ARG A 150 -39.04 -10.03 -18.24
N ALA A 151 -40.37 -10.14 -18.29
CA ALA A 151 -41.19 -9.36 -19.20
C ALA A 151 -41.02 -7.85 -18.96
N ILE A 152 -40.94 -7.41 -17.69
CA ILE A 152 -40.62 -6.02 -17.34
C ILE A 152 -39.22 -5.65 -17.84
N ALA A 153 -38.22 -6.50 -17.59
CA ALA A 153 -36.83 -6.26 -18.00
C ALA A 153 -36.73 -6.05 -19.52
N GLU A 154 -37.25 -6.98 -20.30
CA GLU A 154 -37.20 -6.96 -21.76
C GLU A 154 -38.00 -5.78 -22.34
N THR A 155 -39.23 -5.55 -21.86
CA THR A 155 -40.08 -4.44 -22.36
C THR A 155 -39.44 -3.08 -22.10
N ARG A 156 -38.92 -2.86 -20.89
CA ARG A 156 -38.29 -1.57 -20.52
C ARG A 156 -36.92 -1.41 -21.17
N ALA A 157 -36.13 -2.47 -21.31
CA ALA A 157 -34.85 -2.40 -22.02
C ALA A 157 -35.04 -2.13 -23.52
N ALA A 158 -36.03 -2.76 -24.17
CA ALA A 158 -36.36 -2.47 -25.56
C ALA A 158 -36.87 -1.04 -25.75
N GLY A 159 -37.79 -0.59 -24.89
CA GLY A 159 -38.41 0.74 -25.00
C GLY A 159 -37.49 1.91 -24.59
N ASP A 160 -36.86 1.82 -23.42
CA ASP A 160 -36.08 2.93 -22.83
C ASP A 160 -34.62 2.95 -23.32
N TRP A 161 -34.08 1.81 -23.74
CA TRP A 161 -32.65 1.63 -24.09
C TRP A 161 -32.41 1.07 -25.50
N SER A 162 -33.47 0.84 -26.28
CA SER A 162 -33.38 0.36 -27.67
C SER A 162 -32.61 -0.96 -27.80
N ILE A 163 -32.74 -1.86 -26.82
CA ILE A 163 -32.13 -3.19 -26.88
C ILE A 163 -32.93 -4.07 -27.85
N ASP A 164 -32.25 -4.60 -28.86
CA ASP A 164 -32.76 -5.66 -29.71
C ASP A 164 -32.39 -7.03 -29.11
N PHE A 165 -33.41 -7.83 -28.77
CA PHE A 165 -33.24 -9.17 -28.21
C PHE A 165 -33.18 -10.28 -29.28
N ALA A 166 -33.46 -9.98 -30.56
CA ALA A 166 -33.41 -10.98 -31.62
C ALA A 166 -32.08 -11.76 -31.71
N PRO A 167 -30.88 -11.15 -31.52
CA PRO A 167 -29.62 -11.88 -31.55
C PRO A 167 -29.23 -12.53 -30.21
N TYR A 168 -30.07 -12.40 -29.17
CA TYR A 168 -29.74 -12.80 -27.80
C TYR A 168 -30.49 -14.04 -27.34
N LYS A 169 -29.78 -14.88 -26.59
CA LYS A 169 -30.34 -16.01 -25.84
C LYS A 169 -30.18 -15.78 -24.35
N LEU A 170 -31.24 -16.07 -23.58
CA LEU A 170 -31.15 -16.07 -22.11
C LEU A 170 -30.20 -17.18 -21.66
N LEU A 171 -29.16 -16.80 -20.93
CA LEU A 171 -28.12 -17.68 -20.42
C LEU A 171 -28.27 -17.96 -18.93
N GLU A 172 -28.43 -16.91 -18.12
CA GLU A 172 -28.43 -17.00 -16.66
C GLU A 172 -29.68 -16.34 -16.07
N GLN A 173 -30.25 -16.94 -15.04
CA GLN A 173 -31.37 -16.38 -14.30
C GLN A 173 -31.17 -16.54 -12.79
N SER A 174 -31.11 -15.42 -12.08
CA SER A 174 -30.86 -15.39 -10.64
C SER A 174 -31.87 -14.51 -9.91
N GLU A 175 -32.14 -14.83 -8.64
CA GLU A 175 -33.05 -14.05 -7.79
C GLU A 175 -32.51 -13.89 -6.36
N VAL A 176 -32.87 -12.76 -5.73
CA VAL A 176 -32.53 -12.42 -4.35
C VAL A 176 -33.72 -11.75 -3.68
N ARG A 177 -34.19 -12.31 -2.56
CA ARG A 177 -35.17 -11.68 -1.68
C ARG A 177 -34.47 -10.72 -0.72
N ARG A 178 -34.96 -9.48 -0.65
CA ARG A 178 -34.45 -8.41 0.21
C ARG A 178 -35.23 -8.33 1.53
N SER A 179 -34.65 -7.67 2.54
CA SER A 179 -35.29 -7.48 3.85
C SER A 179 -36.61 -6.71 3.77
N GLY A 180 -36.77 -5.80 2.80
CA GLY A 180 -38.05 -5.13 2.51
C GLY A 180 -39.15 -6.03 1.92
N GLY A 181 -38.89 -7.32 1.70
CA GLY A 181 -39.81 -8.30 1.10
C GLY A 181 -39.78 -8.38 -0.42
N ARG A 182 -39.18 -7.37 -1.07
CA ARG A 182 -38.95 -7.28 -2.52
C ARG A 182 -38.08 -8.45 -3.03
N VAL A 183 -38.34 -8.91 -4.25
CA VAL A 183 -37.47 -9.86 -4.95
C VAL A 183 -36.78 -9.15 -6.11
N ASP A 184 -35.46 -9.17 -6.10
CA ASP A 184 -34.63 -8.65 -7.18
C ASP A 184 -34.23 -9.80 -8.11
N HIS A 185 -34.45 -9.65 -9.41
CA HIS A 185 -34.08 -10.61 -10.45
C HIS A 185 -32.90 -10.11 -11.27
N THR A 186 -32.07 -11.02 -11.75
CA THR A 186 -30.99 -10.75 -12.69
C THR A 186 -31.07 -11.75 -13.84
N PHE A 187 -31.06 -11.23 -15.06
CA PHE A 187 -31.10 -11.99 -16.30
C PHE A 187 -29.85 -11.66 -17.10
N VAL A 188 -29.10 -12.68 -17.53
CA VAL A 188 -27.95 -12.49 -18.41
C VAL A 188 -28.25 -13.13 -19.74
N TYR A 189 -28.11 -12.35 -20.80
CA TYR A 189 -28.28 -12.77 -22.17
C TYR A 189 -26.93 -12.84 -22.88
N GLU A 190 -26.75 -13.81 -23.77
CA GLU A 190 -25.56 -13.97 -24.60
C GLU A 190 -25.94 -13.87 -26.08
N ARG A 191 -25.14 -13.19 -26.89
CA ARG A 191 -25.35 -13.14 -28.34
C ARG A 191 -24.96 -14.49 -28.98
N GLU A 192 -25.80 -15.02 -29.88
CA GLU A 192 -25.58 -16.36 -30.45
C GLU A 192 -24.61 -16.39 -31.64
N HIS A 193 -24.61 -15.35 -32.48
CA HIS A 193 -23.89 -15.37 -33.76
C HIS A 193 -22.60 -14.53 -33.76
N GLU A 194 -22.55 -13.44 -33.00
CA GLU A 194 -21.34 -12.63 -32.88
C GLU A 194 -20.49 -13.10 -31.70
N THR A 195 -19.26 -13.52 -31.98
CA THR A 195 -18.28 -13.93 -30.98
C THR A 195 -16.96 -13.17 -31.14
N LEU A 196 -16.14 -13.18 -30.10
CA LEU A 196 -14.77 -12.69 -30.12
C LEU A 196 -13.82 -13.85 -29.81
N GLY A 197 -13.61 -14.75 -30.77
CA GLY A 197 -12.93 -16.02 -30.50
C GLY A 197 -13.70 -16.81 -29.44
N ASP A 198 -13.07 -17.12 -28.31
CA ASP A 198 -13.72 -17.75 -27.15
C ASP A 198 -14.50 -16.76 -26.26
N GLY A 199 -14.36 -15.45 -26.50
CA GLY A 199 -15.13 -14.44 -25.81
C GLY A 199 -16.57 -14.36 -26.29
N ARG A 200 -17.49 -13.98 -25.38
CA ARG A 200 -18.92 -13.88 -25.66
C ARG A 200 -19.47 -12.51 -25.25
N PHE A 201 -20.26 -11.88 -26.12
CA PHE A 201 -20.94 -10.63 -25.77
C PHE A 201 -22.15 -10.93 -24.90
N ARG A 202 -22.20 -10.33 -23.71
CA ARG A 202 -23.29 -10.51 -22.76
C ARG A 202 -23.97 -9.19 -22.41
N LEU A 203 -25.27 -9.28 -22.17
CA LEU A 203 -26.11 -8.22 -21.66
C LEU A 203 -26.71 -8.68 -20.33
N ARG A 204 -26.47 -7.94 -19.25
CA ARG A 204 -27.11 -8.15 -17.96
C ARG A 204 -28.25 -7.16 -17.77
N LEU A 205 -29.41 -7.68 -17.44
CA LEU A 205 -30.57 -6.91 -17.00
C LEU A 205 -30.88 -7.22 -15.54
N GLY A 206 -31.08 -6.17 -14.75
CA GLY A 206 -31.50 -6.28 -13.35
C GLY A 206 -32.90 -5.71 -13.18
N VAL A 207 -33.72 -6.35 -12.34
CA VAL A 207 -35.03 -5.85 -11.94
C VAL A 207 -35.10 -5.86 -10.42
N ALA A 208 -35.34 -4.70 -9.80
CA ALA A 208 -35.56 -4.58 -8.37
C ALA A 208 -37.08 -4.51 -8.11
N GLY A 209 -37.69 -5.61 -7.70
CA GLY A 209 -39.13 -5.73 -7.57
C GLY A 209 -39.84 -5.66 -8.93
N ASP A 210 -40.48 -4.53 -9.20
CA ASP A 210 -41.22 -4.22 -10.42
C ASP A 210 -40.53 -3.16 -11.30
N ARG A 211 -39.29 -2.79 -10.97
CA ARG A 211 -38.54 -1.72 -11.64
C ARG A 211 -37.25 -2.24 -12.28
N LEU A 212 -37.02 -1.90 -13.55
CA LEU A 212 -35.72 -2.11 -14.19
C LEU A 212 -34.63 -1.34 -13.43
N SER A 213 -33.62 -2.06 -12.96
CA SER A 213 -32.52 -1.54 -12.13
C SER A 213 -31.14 -1.64 -12.78
N GLU A 214 -30.95 -2.47 -13.82
CA GLU A 214 -29.66 -2.55 -14.50
C GLU A 214 -29.83 -2.86 -15.99
N VAL A 215 -29.00 -2.22 -16.82
CA VAL A 215 -28.72 -2.56 -18.22
C VAL A 215 -27.21 -2.44 -18.39
N SER A 216 -26.49 -3.55 -18.46
CA SER A 216 -25.02 -3.60 -18.52
C SER A 216 -24.55 -4.49 -19.66
N HIS A 217 -23.76 -3.93 -20.58
CA HIS A 217 -23.06 -4.67 -21.62
C HIS A 217 -21.66 -5.04 -21.14
N TYR A 218 -21.22 -6.27 -21.37
CA TYR A 218 -19.85 -6.72 -21.08
C TYR A 218 -19.44 -7.87 -21.99
N VAL A 219 -18.13 -8.13 -22.09
CA VAL A 219 -17.62 -9.33 -22.76
C VAL A 219 -17.21 -10.35 -21.70
N TYR A 220 -17.74 -11.55 -21.84
CA TYR A 220 -17.24 -12.70 -21.12
C TYR A 220 -15.86 -13.07 -21.67
N VAL A 221 -14.82 -12.88 -20.86
CA VAL A 221 -13.45 -13.29 -21.17
C VAL A 221 -13.15 -14.58 -20.40
N PRO A 222 -12.79 -15.69 -21.09
CA PRO A 222 -12.53 -16.98 -20.46
C PRO A 222 -11.48 -16.90 -19.35
N GLU A 223 -11.68 -17.64 -18.26
CA GLU A 223 -10.72 -17.76 -17.16
C GLU A 223 -9.34 -18.20 -17.66
N ALA A 224 -9.31 -19.12 -18.62
CA ALA A 224 -8.08 -19.64 -19.20
C ALA A 224 -7.17 -18.55 -19.77
N PHE A 225 -7.74 -17.54 -20.46
CA PHE A 225 -6.96 -16.40 -20.94
C PHE A 225 -6.41 -15.56 -19.78
N LYS A 226 -7.23 -15.27 -18.77
CA LYS A 226 -6.82 -14.45 -17.62
C LYS A 226 -5.63 -15.08 -16.89
N LEU A 227 -5.67 -16.40 -16.68
CA LEU A 227 -4.60 -17.16 -16.05
C LEU A 227 -3.33 -17.19 -16.90
N ARG A 228 -3.44 -17.45 -18.21
CA ARG A 228 -2.29 -17.39 -19.14
C ARG A 228 -1.68 -15.99 -19.23
N PHE A 229 -2.51 -14.95 -19.25
CA PHE A 229 -2.06 -13.56 -19.28
C PHE A 229 -1.33 -13.18 -17.98
N GLN A 230 -1.82 -13.63 -16.83
CA GLN A 230 -1.12 -13.47 -15.54
C GLN A 230 0.21 -14.21 -15.51
N GLU A 231 0.26 -15.45 -16.01
CA GLU A 231 1.50 -16.23 -16.13
C GLU A 231 2.50 -15.54 -17.07
N MET A 232 2.08 -15.09 -18.24
CA MET A 232 2.92 -14.33 -19.18
C MET A 232 3.49 -13.07 -18.51
N ARG A 233 2.68 -12.35 -17.74
CA ARG A 233 3.11 -11.15 -17.01
C ARG A 233 4.02 -11.43 -15.82
N SER A 234 4.06 -12.65 -15.31
CA SER A 234 4.90 -12.99 -14.16
C SER A 234 6.40 -12.77 -14.45
N ASP A 235 6.84 -12.97 -15.69
CA ASP A 235 8.22 -12.71 -16.12
C ASP A 235 8.53 -11.20 -16.18
N ASN A 236 7.60 -10.39 -16.69
CA ASN A 236 7.68 -8.92 -16.68
C ASN A 236 7.88 -8.41 -15.25
N GLU A 237 7.02 -8.85 -14.34
CA GLU A 237 7.07 -8.50 -12.93
C GLU A 237 8.36 -9.01 -12.26
N THR A 238 8.85 -10.19 -12.65
CA THR A 238 10.10 -10.76 -12.11
C THR A 238 11.30 -9.90 -12.48
N ILE A 239 11.46 -9.53 -13.76
CA ILE A 239 12.56 -8.66 -14.22
C ILE A 239 12.51 -7.32 -13.45
N ALA A 240 11.32 -6.72 -13.32
CA ALA A 240 11.13 -5.46 -12.61
C ALA A 240 11.43 -5.56 -11.12
N LYS A 241 10.97 -6.62 -10.44
CA LYS A 241 11.22 -6.85 -9.01
C LYS A 241 12.71 -7.09 -8.74
N VAL A 242 13.40 -7.91 -9.54
CA VAL A 242 14.85 -8.14 -9.40
C VAL A 242 15.63 -6.84 -9.55
N ALA A 243 15.32 -6.04 -10.57
CA ALA A 243 15.98 -4.77 -10.81
C ALA A 243 15.67 -3.72 -9.73
N SER A 244 14.43 -3.67 -9.26
CA SER A 244 14.03 -2.79 -8.15
C SER A 244 14.75 -3.16 -6.85
N LEU A 245 14.91 -4.45 -6.55
CA LEU A 245 15.71 -4.93 -5.41
C LEU A 245 17.19 -4.56 -5.57
N ALA A 246 17.76 -4.72 -6.77
CA ALA A 246 19.14 -4.33 -7.06
C ALA A 246 19.34 -2.80 -6.91
N ALA A 247 18.42 -1.99 -7.43
CA ALA A 247 18.43 -0.53 -7.27
C ALA A 247 18.29 -0.12 -5.80
N ALA A 248 17.37 -0.74 -5.05
CA ALA A 248 17.17 -0.47 -3.64
C ALA A 248 18.42 -0.81 -2.82
N ALA A 249 19.07 -1.96 -3.07
CA ALA A 249 20.30 -2.36 -2.39
C ALA A 249 21.50 -1.48 -2.77
N LEU A 250 21.80 -1.34 -4.07
CA LEU A 250 23.00 -0.66 -4.55
C LEU A 250 22.87 0.86 -4.46
N TYR A 251 21.74 1.41 -4.89
CA TYR A 251 21.56 2.87 -5.02
C TYR A 251 20.85 3.45 -3.80
N GLY A 252 19.84 2.77 -3.27
CA GLY A 252 19.15 3.15 -2.04
C GLY A 252 20.06 3.04 -0.81
N ILE A 253 20.45 1.81 -0.44
CA ILE A 253 21.30 1.57 0.74
C ILE A 253 22.73 2.06 0.48
N GLY A 254 23.39 1.51 -0.55
CA GLY A 254 24.79 1.81 -0.86
C GLY A 254 25.02 3.29 -1.17
N GLY A 255 24.15 3.88 -1.98
CA GLY A 255 24.29 5.25 -2.44
C GLY A 255 23.62 6.31 -1.57
N CYS A 256 22.32 6.20 -1.36
CA CYS A 256 21.55 7.24 -0.68
C CYS A 256 21.80 7.22 0.82
N ILE A 257 21.67 6.07 1.49
CA ILE A 257 21.86 5.97 2.94
C ILE A 257 23.35 6.06 3.29
N LEU A 258 24.15 5.07 2.89
CA LEU A 258 25.57 5.02 3.26
C LEU A 258 26.38 6.19 2.69
N GLY A 259 26.08 6.63 1.45
CA GLY A 259 26.71 7.80 0.85
C GLY A 259 26.39 9.10 1.59
N THR A 260 25.14 9.35 1.96
CA THR A 260 24.76 10.52 2.78
C THR A 260 25.43 10.50 4.15
N LEU A 261 25.44 9.34 4.82
CA LEU A 261 26.12 9.15 6.10
C LEU A 261 27.64 9.44 5.99
N TRP A 262 28.28 9.00 4.91
CA TRP A 262 29.69 9.32 4.62
C TRP A 262 29.92 10.81 4.35
N LEU A 263 29.03 11.46 3.58
CA LEU A 263 29.08 12.89 3.30
C LEU A 263 28.89 13.74 4.56
N LEU A 264 27.97 13.33 5.43
CA LEU A 264 27.65 14.01 6.68
C LEU A 264 28.87 14.04 7.61
N ARG A 265 29.57 12.91 7.79
CA ARG A 265 30.82 12.85 8.57
C ARG A 265 31.92 13.76 8.02
N ARG A 266 31.96 13.95 6.71
CA ARG A 266 32.90 14.84 6.02
C ARG A 266 32.41 16.29 5.90
N ARG A 267 31.33 16.65 6.60
CA ARG A 267 30.69 17.98 6.60
C ARG A 267 30.44 18.51 5.18
N ALA A 268 30.01 17.61 4.30
CA ALA A 268 29.93 17.85 2.86
C ALA A 268 28.52 17.80 2.29
N LEU A 269 27.52 17.94 3.15
CA LEU A 269 26.13 17.78 2.80
C LEU A 269 25.46 19.16 2.68
N LEU A 270 24.77 19.40 1.56
CA LEU A 270 23.94 20.61 1.35
C LEU A 270 22.45 20.25 1.47
N TRP A 271 22.01 19.94 2.69
CA TRP A 271 20.67 19.40 2.93
C TRP A 271 19.53 20.40 2.71
N LYS A 272 19.73 21.70 3.02
CA LYS A 272 18.65 22.70 2.92
C LYS A 272 18.10 22.83 1.50
N ARG A 273 19.00 22.86 0.50
CA ARG A 273 18.61 23.02 -0.91
C ARG A 273 17.97 21.75 -1.47
N ALA A 274 18.49 20.58 -1.07
CA ALA A 274 17.88 19.30 -1.39
C ALA A 274 16.47 19.16 -0.78
N LEU A 275 16.27 19.62 0.46
CA LEU A 275 14.96 19.62 1.11
C LEU A 275 13.96 20.56 0.43
N VAL A 276 14.38 21.77 0.07
CA VAL A 276 13.52 22.69 -0.69
C VAL A 276 13.13 22.09 -2.04
N ALA A 277 14.08 21.49 -2.76
CA ALA A 277 13.79 20.83 -4.02
C ALA A 277 12.82 19.65 -3.85
N GLY A 278 13.05 18.78 -2.85
CA GLY A 278 12.14 17.69 -2.51
C GLY A 278 10.74 18.18 -2.15
N ALA A 279 10.64 19.26 -1.38
CA ALA A 279 9.37 19.87 -0.98
C ALA A 279 8.62 20.52 -2.14
N VAL A 280 9.30 21.10 -3.12
CA VAL A 280 8.65 21.61 -4.34
C VAL A 280 8.04 20.46 -5.14
N VAL A 281 8.81 19.40 -5.41
CA VAL A 281 8.31 18.24 -6.17
C VAL A 281 7.16 17.55 -5.44
N ALA A 282 7.35 17.22 -4.16
CA ALA A 282 6.31 16.58 -3.35
C ALA A 282 5.09 17.49 -3.14
N GLY A 283 5.29 18.80 -3.07
CA GLY A 283 4.22 19.80 -2.98
C GLY A 283 3.37 19.85 -4.24
N ILE A 284 3.98 19.83 -5.43
CA ILE A 284 3.24 19.75 -6.70
C ILE A 284 2.43 18.45 -6.77
N ASN A 285 3.02 17.31 -6.37
CA ASN A 285 2.30 16.03 -6.37
C ASN A 285 1.15 16.00 -5.34
N ALA A 286 1.34 16.57 -4.16
CA ALA A 286 0.28 16.72 -3.17
C ALA A 286 -0.85 17.65 -3.66
N LEU A 287 -0.51 18.75 -4.35
CA LEU A 287 -1.49 19.64 -4.97
C LEU A 287 -2.21 18.97 -6.15
N ALA A 288 -1.52 18.15 -6.94
CA ALA A 288 -2.12 17.38 -8.04
C ALA A 288 -3.16 16.38 -7.51
N LEU A 289 -2.88 15.72 -6.37
CA LEU A 289 -3.84 14.84 -5.70
C LEU A 289 -5.11 15.60 -5.29
N LEU A 290 -4.95 16.78 -4.68
CA LEU A 290 -6.09 17.61 -4.29
C LEU A 290 -6.81 18.23 -5.48
N ALA A 291 -6.10 18.56 -6.57
CA ALA A 291 -6.70 19.06 -7.80
C ALA A 291 -7.60 18.03 -8.48
N ASN A 292 -7.36 16.73 -8.28
CA ASN A 292 -8.24 15.65 -8.74
C ASN A 292 -9.54 15.51 -7.93
N ALA A 293 -9.85 16.47 -7.05
CA ALA A 293 -11.06 16.49 -6.25
C ALA A 293 -12.38 16.23 -7.03
N PRO A 294 -12.61 16.80 -8.23
CA PRO A 294 -13.85 16.53 -8.96
C PRO A 294 -14.01 15.06 -9.37
N GLN A 295 -12.91 14.34 -9.62
CA GLN A 295 -12.90 12.90 -9.92
C GLN A 295 -12.99 12.06 -8.64
N ALA A 296 -12.40 12.53 -7.54
CA ALA A 296 -12.41 11.81 -6.26
C ALA A 296 -13.84 11.55 -5.74
N TRP A 297 -14.82 12.41 -6.08
CA TRP A 297 -16.24 12.16 -5.81
C TRP A 297 -16.78 10.87 -6.44
N PHE A 298 -16.21 10.40 -7.55
CA PHE A 298 -16.65 9.16 -8.18
C PHE A 298 -16.40 7.95 -7.28
N SER A 299 -15.35 7.97 -6.46
CA SER A 299 -15.00 6.94 -5.47
C SER A 299 -15.47 7.24 -4.04
N TYR A 300 -16.24 8.29 -3.81
CA TYR A 300 -16.76 8.64 -2.48
C TYR A 300 -17.77 7.60 -1.97
N ASP A 301 -17.56 7.04 -0.79
CA ASP A 301 -18.54 6.15 -0.15
C ASP A 301 -19.64 6.99 0.51
N THR A 302 -20.89 6.84 0.05
CA THR A 302 -22.04 7.58 0.58
C THR A 302 -22.37 7.21 2.02
N ALA A 303 -21.84 6.10 2.55
CA ALA A 303 -21.95 5.76 3.96
C ALA A 303 -21.07 6.64 4.86
N GLN A 304 -20.07 7.33 4.30
CA GLN A 304 -19.16 8.17 5.08
C GLN A 304 -19.58 9.65 5.01
N PRO A 305 -19.49 10.41 6.10
CA PRO A 305 -19.68 11.85 6.05
C PRO A 305 -18.67 12.52 5.11
N VAL A 306 -19.11 13.54 4.37
CA VAL A 306 -18.26 14.28 3.41
C VAL A 306 -16.96 14.81 4.03
N TRP A 307 -17.00 15.28 5.28
CA TRP A 307 -15.81 15.79 5.96
C TRP A 307 -14.79 14.69 6.29
N VAL A 308 -15.25 13.44 6.55
CA VAL A 308 -14.37 12.29 6.78
C VAL A 308 -13.60 11.98 5.50
N PHE A 309 -14.32 11.89 4.38
CA PHE A 309 -13.73 11.65 3.06
C PHE A 309 -12.65 12.69 2.72
N TRP A 310 -12.97 13.99 2.79
CA TRP A 310 -11.99 15.03 2.50
C TRP A 310 -10.87 15.14 3.54
N GLY A 311 -11.15 14.85 4.81
CA GLY A 311 -10.14 14.73 5.85
C GLY A 311 -9.10 13.65 5.53
N MET A 312 -9.55 12.50 5.03
CA MET A 312 -8.65 11.43 4.56
C MET A 312 -7.84 11.85 3.33
N GLN A 313 -8.46 12.49 2.32
CA GLN A 313 -7.75 12.97 1.13
C GLN A 313 -6.67 14.00 1.47
N ILE A 314 -6.97 14.95 2.36
CA ILE A 314 -6.01 15.95 2.86
C ILE A 314 -4.90 15.26 3.67
N GLY A 315 -5.25 14.26 4.50
CA GLY A 315 -4.29 13.46 5.24
C GLY A 315 -3.29 12.73 4.33
N ILE A 316 -3.76 12.13 3.24
CA ILE A 316 -2.93 11.47 2.23
C ILE A 316 -2.04 12.51 1.52
N ALA A 317 -2.60 13.66 1.11
CA ALA A 317 -1.82 14.73 0.48
C ALA A 317 -0.70 15.25 1.40
N LEU A 318 -0.99 15.42 2.69
CA LEU A 318 0.01 15.82 3.70
C LEU A 318 1.07 14.74 3.89
N LEU A 319 0.70 13.45 3.87
CA LEU A 319 1.65 12.35 3.95
C LEU A 319 2.59 12.34 2.72
N VAL A 320 2.03 12.45 1.52
CA VAL A 320 2.78 12.57 0.26
C VAL A 320 3.74 13.75 0.32
N PHE A 321 3.28 14.90 0.80
CA PHE A 321 4.13 16.07 0.99
C PHE A 321 5.27 15.79 1.98
N LEU A 322 4.99 15.33 3.20
CA LEU A 322 6.00 15.18 4.25
C LEU A 322 7.00 14.05 3.94
N VAL A 323 6.50 12.85 3.62
CA VAL A 323 7.35 11.68 3.33
C VAL A 323 8.05 11.86 1.98
N GLY A 324 7.34 12.33 0.96
CA GLY A 324 7.90 12.62 -0.36
C GLY A 324 9.01 13.67 -0.28
N SER A 325 8.81 14.76 0.46
CA SER A 325 9.84 15.80 0.65
C SER A 325 11.15 15.22 1.19
N LEU A 326 11.06 14.35 2.21
CA LEU A 326 12.22 13.79 2.88
C LEU A 326 12.88 12.68 2.06
N GLY A 327 12.09 11.81 1.44
CA GLY A 327 12.57 10.76 0.54
C GLY A 327 13.31 11.33 -0.67
N LEU A 328 12.71 12.32 -1.34
CA LEU A 328 13.34 13.03 -2.46
C LEU A 328 14.57 13.81 -1.99
N ALA A 329 14.49 14.50 -0.84
CA ALA A 329 15.65 15.20 -0.29
C ALA A 329 16.83 14.27 -0.03
N LEU A 330 16.60 13.05 0.48
CA LEU A 330 17.65 12.05 0.71
C LEU A 330 18.34 11.67 -0.60
N VAL A 331 17.56 11.39 -1.65
CA VAL A 331 18.09 11.08 -2.99
C VAL A 331 18.88 12.27 -3.55
N PHE A 332 18.32 13.48 -3.51
CA PHE A 332 18.94 14.69 -4.04
C PHE A 332 20.23 15.07 -3.31
N MET A 333 20.27 14.96 -1.97
CA MET A 333 21.46 15.28 -1.20
C MET A 333 22.58 14.26 -1.40
N ALA A 334 22.23 12.98 -1.56
CA ALA A 334 23.19 11.93 -1.89
C ALA A 334 23.77 12.15 -3.28
N ALA A 335 22.90 12.30 -4.30
CA ALA A 335 23.29 12.53 -5.69
C ALA A 335 24.19 13.76 -5.84
N GLU A 336 23.77 14.90 -5.31
CA GLU A 336 24.53 16.15 -5.44
C GLU A 336 25.85 16.10 -4.64
N GLY A 337 25.84 15.56 -3.42
CA GLY A 337 27.05 15.49 -2.60
C GLY A 337 28.09 14.50 -3.13
N LEU A 338 27.65 13.34 -3.63
CA LEU A 338 28.53 12.33 -4.24
C LEU A 338 29.09 12.85 -5.56
N SER A 339 28.24 13.39 -6.44
CA SER A 339 28.67 13.94 -7.73
C SER A 339 29.62 15.12 -7.59
N ARG A 340 29.39 16.02 -6.62
CA ARG A 340 30.30 17.13 -6.32
C ARG A 340 31.72 16.64 -6.01
N ARG A 341 31.87 15.52 -5.31
CA ARG A 341 33.19 14.95 -5.00
C ARG A 341 33.77 14.10 -6.13
N ALA A 342 32.92 13.40 -6.87
CA ALA A 342 33.32 12.55 -7.97
C ALA A 342 33.81 13.36 -9.18
N PHE A 343 33.18 14.48 -9.48
CA PHE A 343 33.40 15.25 -10.71
C PHE A 343 33.77 16.72 -10.40
N PRO A 344 35.06 17.00 -10.14
CA PRO A 344 35.53 18.33 -9.72
C PRO A 344 35.32 19.44 -10.77
N ASP A 345 35.19 19.07 -12.05
CA ASP A 345 35.00 19.99 -13.18
C ASP A 345 33.55 20.28 -13.52
N HIS A 346 32.63 19.51 -12.96
CA HIS A 346 31.21 19.82 -13.08
C HIS A 346 30.90 21.13 -12.33
N PRO A 347 29.94 21.92 -12.82
CA PRO A 347 29.45 23.08 -12.10
C PRO A 347 28.70 22.65 -10.84
N GLN A 348 28.73 23.51 -9.81
CA GLN A 348 27.95 23.33 -8.59
C GLN A 348 26.46 23.44 -8.93
N LEU A 349 25.72 22.33 -8.83
CA LEU A 349 24.32 22.19 -9.25
C LEU A 349 23.46 23.36 -8.75
N TRP A 350 23.48 23.57 -7.44
CA TRP A 350 22.66 24.57 -6.77
C TRP A 350 23.06 26.05 -7.02
N ARG A 351 24.09 26.31 -7.81
CA ARG A 351 24.53 27.66 -8.20
C ARG A 351 24.36 27.92 -9.69
N LEU A 352 23.94 26.92 -10.49
CA LEU A 352 23.82 27.03 -11.94
C LEU A 352 22.84 28.13 -12.39
N TRP A 353 21.77 28.33 -11.63
CA TRP A 353 20.73 29.32 -11.89
C TRP A 353 20.87 30.63 -11.08
N SER A 354 22.08 30.92 -10.61
CA SER A 354 22.41 32.19 -9.94
C SER A 354 22.63 33.33 -10.93
N ARG A 355 22.62 34.57 -10.42
CA ARG A 355 22.86 35.79 -11.21
C ARG A 355 24.19 35.76 -11.97
N GLU A 356 25.21 35.13 -11.42
CA GLU A 356 26.56 35.10 -12.00
C GLU A 356 26.78 33.93 -12.96
N ALA A 357 26.07 32.80 -12.76
CA ALA A 357 26.28 31.59 -13.56
C ALA A 357 25.27 31.44 -14.71
N ALA A 358 23.99 31.79 -14.49
CA ALA A 358 22.93 31.64 -15.48
C ALA A 358 23.22 32.36 -16.81
N PRO A 359 23.71 33.61 -16.84
CA PRO A 359 23.96 34.33 -18.09
C PRO A 359 25.32 33.95 -18.70
N THR A 360 25.70 32.66 -18.67
CA THR A 360 26.94 32.17 -19.26
C THR A 360 26.65 31.17 -20.39
N PRO A 361 27.45 31.14 -21.47
CA PRO A 361 27.30 30.13 -22.53
C PRO A 361 27.40 28.69 -22.01
N ALA A 362 28.11 28.49 -20.89
CA ALA A 362 28.25 27.19 -20.25
C ALA A 362 26.94 26.65 -19.67
N VAL A 363 26.11 27.52 -19.08
CA VAL A 363 24.80 27.16 -18.53
C VAL A 363 23.75 27.14 -19.62
N LEU A 364 23.79 28.09 -20.57
CA LEU A 364 22.93 28.07 -21.74
C LEU A 364 23.08 26.76 -22.51
N GLY A 365 24.31 26.35 -22.86
CA GLY A 365 24.53 25.10 -23.60
C GLY A 365 24.04 23.86 -22.84
N ARG A 366 24.19 23.80 -21.52
CA ARG A 366 23.64 22.69 -20.71
C ARG A 366 22.11 22.67 -20.70
N THR A 367 21.50 23.84 -20.71
CA THR A 367 20.04 24.01 -20.72
C THR A 367 19.51 23.63 -22.09
N LEU A 368 19.99 24.26 -23.16
CA LEU A 368 19.63 23.97 -24.55
C LEU A 368 19.90 22.51 -24.94
N GLY A 369 21.00 21.94 -24.46
CA GLY A 369 21.34 20.56 -24.76
C GLY A 369 20.31 19.54 -24.25
N GLY A 370 19.61 19.85 -23.16
CA GLY A 370 18.50 19.03 -22.67
C GLY A 370 17.32 19.06 -23.65
N TYR A 371 16.88 20.26 -24.05
CA TYR A 371 15.79 20.43 -25.02
C TYR A 371 16.10 19.83 -26.39
N LEU A 372 17.32 20.03 -26.91
CA LEU A 372 17.70 19.53 -28.22
C LEU A 372 17.79 17.99 -28.27
N PHE A 373 17.96 17.33 -27.13
CA PHE A 373 17.93 15.86 -27.07
C PHE A 373 16.51 15.29 -27.04
N VAL A 374 15.49 16.04 -26.61
CA VAL A 374 14.11 15.52 -26.51
C VAL A 374 13.58 14.96 -27.83
N PRO A 375 13.72 15.66 -28.98
CA PRO A 375 13.29 15.10 -30.26
C PRO A 375 14.08 13.85 -30.70
N ILE A 376 15.35 13.76 -30.31
CA ILE A 376 16.19 12.59 -30.61
C ILE A 376 15.67 11.38 -29.84
N GLU A 377 15.32 11.56 -28.57
CA GLU A 377 14.72 10.52 -27.73
C GLU A 377 13.37 10.05 -28.29
N LEU A 378 12.50 10.99 -28.68
CA LEU A 378 11.23 10.66 -29.34
C LEU A 378 11.44 9.89 -30.65
N ALA A 379 12.48 10.23 -31.42
CA ALA A 379 12.82 9.51 -32.64
C ALA A 379 13.36 8.09 -32.36
N LEU A 380 14.16 7.90 -31.29
CA LEU A 380 14.65 6.59 -30.87
C LEU A 380 13.47 5.68 -30.49
N ILE A 381 12.52 6.19 -29.71
CA ILE A 381 11.34 5.43 -29.30
C ILE A 381 10.43 5.12 -30.49
N ALA A 382 10.19 6.10 -31.37
CA ALA A 382 9.43 5.88 -32.60
C ALA A 382 10.10 4.82 -33.48
N ALA A 383 11.42 4.88 -33.65
CA ALA A 383 12.17 3.89 -34.43
C ALA A 383 12.11 2.50 -33.78
N PHE A 384 12.29 2.43 -32.46
CA PHE A 384 12.25 1.18 -31.70
C PHE A 384 10.91 0.48 -31.89
N TYR A 385 9.80 1.15 -31.57
CA TYR A 385 8.47 0.55 -31.68
C TYR A 385 8.06 0.28 -33.12
N PHE A 386 8.46 1.12 -34.07
CA PHE A 386 8.24 0.85 -35.48
C PHE A 386 8.91 -0.46 -35.89
N VAL A 387 10.17 -0.69 -35.48
CA VAL A 387 10.91 -1.90 -35.83
C VAL A 387 10.38 -3.13 -35.10
N THR A 388 10.17 -3.05 -33.79
CA THR A 388 9.76 -4.21 -32.97
C THR A 388 8.35 -4.68 -33.32
N ASN A 389 7.40 -3.75 -33.51
CA ASN A 389 6.03 -4.09 -33.89
C ASN A 389 5.95 -4.62 -35.33
N ARG A 390 6.74 -4.07 -36.27
CA ARG A 390 6.65 -4.43 -37.68
C ARG A 390 7.39 -5.70 -38.06
N TYR A 391 8.59 -5.92 -37.48
CA TYR A 391 9.51 -6.97 -37.92
C TYR A 391 9.75 -8.07 -36.89
N LEU A 392 9.58 -7.78 -35.59
CA LEU A 392 9.84 -8.76 -34.53
C LEU A 392 8.56 -9.36 -33.93
N GLY A 393 7.39 -8.84 -34.28
CA GLY A 393 6.10 -9.31 -33.78
C GLY A 393 5.90 -9.06 -32.27
N TRP A 394 6.60 -8.08 -31.71
CA TRP A 394 6.44 -7.72 -30.30
C TRP A 394 5.06 -7.12 -30.06
N TRP A 395 4.50 -7.41 -28.89
CA TRP A 395 3.19 -6.92 -28.49
C TRP A 395 3.29 -5.97 -27.31
N GLN A 396 2.43 -4.96 -27.34
CA GLN A 396 2.16 -4.03 -26.23
C GLN A 396 0.70 -3.57 -26.40
N PRO A 397 -0.02 -3.30 -25.31
CA PRO A 397 -1.40 -2.83 -25.39
C PRO A 397 -1.53 -1.58 -26.25
N SER A 398 -2.64 -1.46 -26.97
CA SER A 398 -2.95 -0.20 -27.68
C SER A 398 -3.28 0.91 -26.67
N GLU A 399 -2.71 2.10 -26.85
CA GLU A 399 -2.92 3.21 -25.92
C GLU A 399 -3.90 4.24 -26.52
N ALA A 400 -4.82 4.72 -25.69
CA ALA A 400 -5.66 5.86 -26.03
C ALA A 400 -4.84 7.15 -25.88
N LEU A 401 -4.67 7.89 -26.97
CA LEU A 401 -4.01 9.21 -26.96
C LEU A 401 -4.81 10.27 -26.19
N THR A 402 -6.12 10.04 -26.05
CA THR A 402 -7.09 10.96 -25.48
C THR A 402 -7.77 10.28 -24.31
N ASP A 403 -7.22 10.47 -23.11
CA ASP A 403 -7.96 10.22 -21.87
C ASP A 403 -8.61 11.54 -21.40
N PRO A 404 -9.93 11.72 -21.58
CA PRO A 404 -10.64 12.92 -21.17
C PRO A 404 -10.60 13.16 -19.65
N ASN A 405 -10.28 12.15 -18.84
CA ASN A 405 -10.22 12.30 -17.38
C ASN A 405 -9.18 13.30 -16.95
N ILE A 406 -8.11 13.51 -17.73
CA ILE A 406 -7.11 14.52 -17.39
C ILE A 406 -7.78 15.91 -17.19
N LEU A 407 -8.80 16.22 -18.00
CA LEU A 407 -9.57 17.46 -17.93
C LEU A 407 -10.59 17.48 -16.79
N GLY A 408 -10.88 16.33 -16.17
CA GLY A 408 -11.72 16.24 -14.98
C GLY A 408 -11.02 16.73 -13.71
N SER A 409 -9.71 16.98 -13.75
CA SER A 409 -8.98 17.64 -12.66
C SER A 409 -9.32 19.14 -12.61
N ALA A 410 -9.28 19.75 -11.42
CA ALA A 410 -9.40 21.21 -11.29
C ALA A 410 -8.20 21.96 -11.91
N LEU A 411 -7.04 21.30 -12.00
CA LEU A 411 -5.86 21.83 -12.68
C LEU A 411 -5.11 20.71 -13.43
N PRO A 412 -5.62 20.29 -14.61
CA PRO A 412 -5.11 19.18 -15.42
C PRO A 412 -3.59 19.15 -15.63
N ALA A 413 -2.96 20.32 -15.75
CA ALA A 413 -1.52 20.43 -15.96
C ALA A 413 -0.66 20.00 -14.76
N LEU A 414 -1.18 20.02 -13.51
CA LEU A 414 -0.35 19.74 -12.33
C LEU A 414 0.17 18.31 -12.29
N ALA A 415 -0.65 17.31 -12.66
CA ALA A 415 -0.25 15.92 -12.59
C ALA A 415 0.89 15.59 -13.58
N PRO A 416 0.82 15.95 -14.88
CA PRO A 416 1.95 15.81 -15.80
C PRO A 416 3.21 16.55 -15.33
N ILE A 417 3.07 17.79 -14.84
CA ILE A 417 4.21 18.59 -14.37
C ILE A 417 4.88 17.92 -13.16
N GLY A 418 4.10 17.49 -12.18
CA GLY A 418 4.59 16.87 -10.95
C GLY A 418 5.26 15.52 -11.21
N MET A 419 4.63 14.66 -12.01
CA MET A 419 5.17 13.35 -12.38
C MET A 419 6.45 13.47 -13.21
N ALA A 420 6.44 14.30 -14.26
CA ALA A 420 7.61 14.50 -15.12
C ALA A 420 8.79 15.12 -14.36
N LEU A 421 8.54 16.08 -13.46
CA LEU A 421 9.58 16.66 -12.62
C LEU A 421 10.12 15.65 -11.60
N GLN A 422 9.26 14.81 -11.02
CA GLN A 422 9.68 13.76 -10.12
C GLN A 422 10.53 12.72 -10.84
N ALA A 423 10.05 12.14 -11.94
CA ALA A 423 10.78 11.15 -12.72
C ALA A 423 12.12 11.74 -13.22
N GLY A 424 12.07 12.85 -13.93
CA GLY A 424 13.26 13.47 -14.51
C GLY A 424 14.30 13.93 -13.48
N PHE A 425 13.91 14.34 -12.27
CA PHE A 425 14.90 14.74 -11.26
C PHE A 425 15.32 13.59 -10.34
N MET A 426 14.37 12.81 -9.82
CA MET A 426 14.63 11.71 -8.90
C MET A 426 15.37 10.58 -9.59
N GLU A 427 14.95 10.15 -10.77
CA GLU A 427 15.55 9.01 -11.44
C GLU A 427 16.96 9.33 -11.95
N GLU A 428 17.19 10.55 -12.46
CA GLU A 428 18.53 10.98 -12.84
C GLU A 428 19.46 11.11 -11.63
N CYS A 429 18.94 11.50 -10.46
CA CYS A 429 19.70 11.44 -9.23
C CYS A 429 20.03 10.00 -8.83
N LEU A 430 19.03 9.12 -8.81
CA LEU A 430 19.11 7.78 -8.24
C LEU A 430 19.85 6.78 -9.15
N PHE A 431 19.52 6.75 -10.44
CA PHE A 431 20.06 5.79 -11.40
C PHE A 431 21.32 6.30 -12.11
N ARG A 432 21.57 7.62 -12.18
CA ARG A 432 22.76 8.15 -12.89
C ARG A 432 23.75 8.74 -11.91
N ALA A 433 23.37 9.82 -11.23
CA ALA A 433 24.31 10.57 -10.41
C ALA A 433 24.89 9.74 -9.26
N VAL A 434 24.05 9.01 -8.52
CA VAL A 434 24.48 8.18 -7.38
C VAL A 434 25.46 7.08 -7.82
N PRO A 435 25.10 6.10 -8.68
CA PRO A 435 25.98 4.99 -8.99
C PRO A 435 27.25 5.40 -9.73
N LEU A 436 27.18 6.30 -10.73
CA LEU A 436 28.37 6.74 -11.47
C LEU A 436 29.34 7.53 -10.58
N SER A 437 28.82 8.28 -9.60
CA SER A 437 29.67 8.98 -8.64
C SER A 437 30.35 8.03 -7.67
N ILE A 438 29.64 7.00 -7.18
CA ILE A 438 30.21 5.96 -6.32
C ILE A 438 31.32 5.22 -7.06
N ALA A 439 31.05 4.79 -8.30
CA ALA A 439 32.03 4.12 -9.15
C ALA A 439 33.28 4.98 -9.37
N ALA A 440 33.11 6.27 -9.63
CA ALA A 440 34.22 7.20 -9.79
C ALA A 440 35.04 7.40 -8.49
N LEU A 441 34.39 7.43 -7.32
CA LEU A 441 35.03 7.62 -6.02
C LEU A 441 35.78 6.36 -5.57
N ILE A 442 35.13 5.20 -5.66
CA ILE A 442 35.73 3.89 -5.36
C ILE A 442 36.87 3.61 -6.35
N GLY A 443 36.63 3.80 -7.64
CA GLY A 443 37.64 3.55 -8.66
C GLY A 443 38.85 4.46 -8.53
N ARG A 444 38.68 5.71 -8.06
CA ARG A 444 39.82 6.58 -7.71
C ARG A 444 40.61 6.04 -6.52
N ARG A 445 39.95 5.45 -5.52
CA ARG A 445 40.61 4.88 -4.33
C ARG A 445 41.46 3.65 -4.65
N PHE A 446 41.08 2.87 -5.68
CA PHE A 446 41.72 1.63 -6.08
C PHE A 446 42.48 1.72 -7.43
N GLY A 447 42.58 2.90 -8.05
CA GLY A 447 43.30 3.10 -9.32
C GLY A 447 42.52 2.75 -10.60
N HIS A 448 41.33 2.15 -10.52
CA HIS A 448 40.53 1.69 -11.67
C HIS A 448 39.34 2.60 -12.01
N ARG A 449 39.51 3.94 -11.92
CA ARG A 449 38.41 4.91 -12.08
C ARG A 449 37.61 4.73 -13.38
N ASN A 450 38.28 4.69 -14.53
CA ASN A 450 37.58 4.67 -15.82
C ASN A 450 36.89 3.32 -16.07
N LEU A 451 37.52 2.21 -15.66
CA LEU A 451 36.94 0.87 -15.74
C LEU A 451 35.64 0.77 -14.93
N LEU A 452 35.66 1.19 -13.66
CA LEU A 452 34.47 1.12 -12.82
C LEU A 452 33.35 2.04 -13.32
N ILE A 453 33.67 3.23 -13.84
CA ILE A 453 32.68 4.10 -14.48
C ILE A 453 32.07 3.39 -15.70
N GLY A 454 32.89 2.77 -16.56
CA GLY A 454 32.43 2.06 -17.75
C GLY A 454 31.50 0.88 -17.41
N LEU A 455 31.89 0.02 -16.46
CA LEU A 455 31.05 -1.09 -16.00
C LEU A 455 29.74 -0.59 -15.38
N THR A 456 29.82 0.46 -14.55
CA THR A 456 28.63 1.02 -13.89
C THR A 456 27.69 1.71 -14.87
N LEU A 457 28.22 2.31 -15.94
CA LEU A 457 27.42 2.92 -17.01
C LEU A 457 26.52 1.90 -17.70
N VAL A 458 27.01 0.68 -17.92
CA VAL A 458 26.20 -0.43 -18.46
C VAL A 458 25.23 -0.94 -17.39
N LEU A 459 25.72 -1.22 -16.18
CA LEU A 459 24.90 -1.78 -15.10
C LEU A 459 23.70 -0.89 -14.75
N GLN A 460 23.90 0.43 -14.65
CA GLN A 460 22.80 1.35 -14.35
C GLN A 460 21.76 1.41 -15.47
N ALA A 461 22.19 1.27 -16.72
CA ALA A 461 21.27 1.29 -17.86
C ALA A 461 20.38 0.04 -17.86
N VAL A 462 20.97 -1.12 -17.59
CA VAL A 462 20.24 -2.40 -17.44
C VAL A 462 19.28 -2.35 -16.26
N ILE A 463 19.74 -1.88 -15.09
CA ILE A 463 18.88 -1.79 -13.90
C ILE A 463 17.72 -0.80 -14.13
N PHE A 464 17.98 0.34 -14.77
CA PHE A 464 16.94 1.32 -15.09
C PHE A 464 15.89 0.73 -16.05
N GLY A 465 16.32 0.12 -17.16
CA GLY A 465 15.38 -0.48 -18.12
C GLY A 465 14.61 -1.67 -17.53
N ALA A 466 15.29 -2.53 -16.76
CA ALA A 466 14.66 -3.67 -16.11
C ALA A 466 13.63 -3.24 -15.06
N ALA A 467 13.87 -2.17 -14.31
CA ALA A 467 12.94 -1.68 -13.29
C ALA A 467 11.58 -1.24 -13.86
N HIS A 468 11.50 -1.00 -15.16
CA HIS A 468 10.27 -0.66 -15.89
C HIS A 468 9.69 -1.85 -16.67
N ALA A 469 10.22 -3.06 -16.51
CA ALA A 469 9.73 -4.24 -17.24
C ALA A 469 8.30 -4.67 -16.84
N ASN A 470 7.72 -4.09 -15.79
CA ASN A 470 6.36 -4.36 -15.29
C ASN A 470 5.23 -3.77 -16.15
N TYR A 471 5.54 -2.89 -17.11
CA TYR A 471 4.55 -2.50 -18.11
C TYR A 471 4.20 -3.71 -18.99
N PRO A 472 2.91 -3.93 -19.32
CA PRO A 472 2.53 -5.06 -20.17
C PRO A 472 3.22 -4.95 -21.55
N GLY A 473 3.96 -5.99 -21.90
CA GLY A 473 4.64 -6.08 -23.20
C GLY A 473 5.28 -7.45 -23.39
N PHE A 474 5.23 -7.96 -24.62
CA PHE A 474 5.80 -9.25 -25.01
C PHE A 474 6.84 -9.06 -26.13
N PRO A 475 8.04 -9.66 -26.03
CA PRO A 475 8.52 -10.52 -24.93
C PRO A 475 8.69 -9.74 -23.62
N ALA A 476 8.77 -10.45 -22.49
CA ALA A 476 8.77 -9.86 -21.15
C ALA A 476 9.90 -8.82 -20.91
N TYR A 477 11.01 -8.94 -21.64
CA TYR A 477 12.14 -8.00 -21.57
C TYR A 477 12.05 -6.82 -22.56
N SER A 478 10.93 -6.64 -23.26
CA SER A 478 10.77 -5.62 -24.30
C SER A 478 11.11 -4.21 -23.80
N ARG A 479 10.54 -3.81 -22.66
CA ARG A 479 10.77 -2.50 -22.03
C ARG A 479 12.20 -2.33 -21.50
N LEU A 480 12.86 -3.42 -21.08
CA LEU A 480 14.29 -3.42 -20.74
C LEU A 480 15.12 -3.01 -21.97
N VAL A 481 14.91 -3.67 -23.10
CA VAL A 481 15.70 -3.44 -24.33
C VAL A 481 15.45 -2.03 -24.86
N GLU A 482 14.20 -1.57 -24.79
CA GLU A 482 13.82 -0.20 -25.17
C GLU A 482 14.63 0.85 -24.41
N LEU A 483 14.68 0.73 -23.07
CA LEU A 483 15.21 1.78 -22.21
C LEU A 483 16.72 1.69 -21.96
N VAL A 484 17.36 0.54 -22.21
CA VAL A 484 18.82 0.39 -22.00
C VAL A 484 19.64 1.37 -22.85
N ILE A 485 19.27 1.55 -24.12
CA ILE A 485 20.01 2.45 -25.03
C ILE A 485 19.87 3.92 -24.59
N PRO A 486 18.65 4.46 -24.42
CA PRO A 486 18.45 5.78 -23.82
C PRO A 486 19.19 5.96 -22.50
N ALA A 487 19.05 5.01 -21.58
CA ALA A 487 19.67 5.06 -20.26
C ALA A 487 21.20 5.12 -20.31
N PHE A 488 21.80 4.43 -21.27
CA PHE A 488 23.24 4.49 -21.52
C PHE A 488 23.65 5.87 -22.06
N ILE A 489 22.90 6.41 -23.03
CA ILE A 489 23.13 7.75 -23.58
C ILE A 489 22.99 8.82 -22.49
N TRP A 490 21.95 8.75 -21.65
CA TRP A 490 21.75 9.70 -20.55
C TRP A 490 22.90 9.62 -19.53
N GLY A 491 23.41 8.42 -19.24
CA GLY A 491 24.62 8.26 -18.43
C GLY A 491 25.86 8.95 -19.03
N LEU A 492 26.06 8.88 -20.35
CA LEU A 492 27.12 9.61 -21.05
C LEU A 492 26.92 11.13 -20.98
N ILE A 493 25.69 11.60 -21.17
CA ILE A 493 25.33 13.02 -21.03
C ILE A 493 25.64 13.50 -19.62
N PHE A 494 25.28 12.74 -18.58
CA PHE A 494 25.60 13.07 -17.18
C PHE A 494 27.12 13.18 -16.96
N LEU A 495 27.90 12.17 -17.37
CA LEU A 495 29.36 12.18 -17.21
C LEU A 495 29.99 13.41 -17.85
N ARG A 496 29.43 13.85 -18.98
CA ARG A 496 29.95 14.96 -19.78
C ARG A 496 29.49 16.34 -19.30
N PHE A 497 28.20 16.53 -19.08
CA PHE A 497 27.56 17.82 -18.86
C PHE A 497 27.13 18.05 -17.40
N GLY A 498 27.03 16.98 -16.62
CA GLY A 498 26.48 16.99 -15.27
C GLY A 498 24.95 16.86 -15.27
N LEU A 499 24.37 16.93 -14.08
CA LEU A 499 22.98 16.55 -13.83
C LEU A 499 21.93 17.46 -14.49
N LEU A 500 22.19 18.76 -14.64
CA LEU A 500 21.20 19.71 -15.17
C LEU A 500 20.68 19.31 -16.56
N THR A 501 21.58 18.88 -17.45
CA THR A 501 21.23 18.55 -18.84
C THR A 501 20.37 17.30 -18.90
N THR A 502 20.70 16.25 -18.15
CA THR A 502 19.92 15.00 -18.13
C THR A 502 18.56 15.20 -17.45
N VAL A 503 18.50 15.97 -16.36
CA VAL A 503 17.23 16.29 -15.68
C VAL A 503 16.29 17.07 -16.60
N ILE A 504 16.79 18.08 -17.32
CA ILE A 504 15.96 18.83 -18.27
C ILE A 504 15.50 17.91 -19.42
N LEU A 505 16.40 17.10 -19.97
CA LEU A 505 16.05 16.13 -21.02
C LEU A 505 14.92 15.22 -20.57
N HIS A 506 15.11 14.50 -19.46
CA HIS A 506 14.16 13.50 -18.97
C HIS A 506 12.84 14.16 -18.54
N ALA A 507 12.88 15.24 -17.76
CA ALA A 507 11.66 15.91 -17.31
C ALA A 507 10.86 16.53 -18.47
N VAL A 508 11.52 17.11 -19.48
CA VAL A 508 10.80 17.67 -20.64
C VAL A 508 10.30 16.58 -21.56
N PHE A 509 11.07 15.50 -21.74
CA PHE A 509 10.64 14.32 -22.49
C PHE A 509 9.36 13.72 -21.90
N ASP A 510 9.33 13.48 -20.58
CA ASP A 510 8.14 12.98 -19.89
C ASP A 510 7.00 14.00 -19.92
N LEU A 511 7.30 15.29 -19.74
CA LEU A 511 6.27 16.33 -19.79
C LEU A 511 5.59 16.37 -21.16
N VAL A 512 6.32 16.19 -22.25
CA VAL A 512 5.76 16.12 -23.61
C VAL A 512 4.80 14.94 -23.72
N LEU A 513 5.21 13.73 -23.32
CA LEU A 513 4.38 12.53 -23.46
C LEU A 513 3.16 12.55 -22.52
N MET A 514 3.36 12.86 -21.24
CA MET A 514 2.30 12.87 -20.22
C MET A 514 1.29 13.99 -20.43
N SER A 515 1.66 15.06 -21.15
CA SER A 515 0.75 16.18 -21.43
C SER A 515 0.00 16.04 -22.74
N ILE A 516 0.25 15.01 -23.57
CA ILE A 516 -0.47 14.80 -24.84
C ILE A 516 -1.99 14.97 -24.67
N PRO A 517 -2.65 14.36 -23.67
CA PRO A 517 -4.09 14.50 -23.49
C PRO A 517 -4.53 15.96 -23.17
N VAL A 518 -3.70 16.78 -22.51
CA VAL A 518 -3.97 18.20 -22.24
C VAL A 518 -4.02 19.04 -23.53
N PHE A 519 -3.26 18.63 -24.55
CA PHE A 519 -3.21 19.32 -25.85
C PHE A 519 -4.23 18.78 -26.86
N LEU A 520 -4.67 17.53 -26.72
CA LEU A 520 -5.59 16.90 -27.66
C LEU A 520 -7.07 17.06 -27.31
N VAL A 521 -7.41 17.26 -26.04
CA VAL A 521 -8.82 17.38 -25.62
C VAL A 521 -9.18 18.86 -25.42
N GLU A 522 -10.21 19.33 -26.14
CA GLU A 522 -10.75 20.68 -26.00
C GLU A 522 -11.75 20.76 -24.84
N GLY A 523 -11.71 21.84 -24.06
CA GLY A 523 -12.59 22.04 -22.89
C GLY A 523 -12.35 23.39 -22.21
N SER A 524 -13.20 23.76 -21.25
CA SER A 524 -13.06 25.02 -20.51
C SER A 524 -11.72 25.07 -19.76
N GLY A 525 -10.92 26.10 -20.01
CA GLY A 525 -9.60 26.26 -19.37
C GLY A 525 -8.48 25.41 -19.98
N SER A 526 -8.71 24.72 -21.12
CA SER A 526 -7.66 23.97 -21.84
C SER A 526 -6.47 24.86 -22.18
N GLY A 527 -6.71 26.05 -22.74
CA GLY A 527 -5.65 27.00 -23.09
C GLY A 527 -4.79 27.45 -21.90
N PHE A 528 -5.40 27.64 -20.72
CA PHE A 528 -4.65 27.96 -19.50
C PHE A 528 -3.77 26.78 -19.05
N ASN A 529 -4.28 25.55 -19.11
CA ASN A 529 -3.51 24.35 -18.77
C ASN A 529 -2.36 24.10 -19.76
N GLN A 530 -2.62 24.25 -21.06
CA GLN A 530 -1.58 24.19 -22.09
C GLN A 530 -0.50 25.25 -21.84
N ALA A 531 -0.89 26.49 -21.54
CA ALA A 531 0.05 27.54 -21.18
C ALA A 531 0.85 27.20 -19.91
N LEU A 532 0.24 26.56 -18.91
CA LEU A 532 0.92 26.13 -17.69
C LEU A 532 1.95 25.01 -17.96
N VAL A 533 1.61 24.03 -18.80
CA VAL A 533 2.54 22.99 -19.25
C VAL A 533 3.72 23.60 -20.00
N LEU A 534 3.44 24.49 -20.98
CA LEU A 534 4.48 25.20 -21.72
C LEU A 534 5.35 26.06 -20.79
N ALA A 535 4.73 26.80 -19.86
CA ALA A 535 5.44 27.61 -18.89
C ALA A 535 6.37 26.77 -18.03
N ALA A 536 5.88 25.64 -17.49
CA ALA A 536 6.67 24.70 -16.69
C ALA A 536 7.86 24.14 -17.48
N GLY A 537 7.63 23.71 -18.72
CA GLY A 537 8.68 23.24 -19.63
C GLY A 537 9.71 24.32 -19.98
N LEU A 538 9.32 25.60 -20.01
CA LEU A 538 10.20 26.73 -20.36
C LEU A 538 10.94 27.35 -19.16
N VAL A 539 10.62 26.99 -17.91
CA VAL A 539 11.24 27.57 -16.70
C VAL A 539 12.78 27.59 -16.77
N PRO A 540 13.49 26.49 -17.11
CA PRO A 540 14.95 26.50 -17.22
C PRO A 540 15.50 27.56 -18.19
N LEU A 541 14.88 27.71 -19.36
CA LEU A 541 15.27 28.71 -20.36
C LEU A 541 14.92 30.12 -19.92
N ALA A 542 13.74 30.31 -19.32
CA ALA A 542 13.30 31.60 -18.81
C ALA A 542 14.27 32.15 -17.75
N ILE A 543 14.78 31.29 -16.86
CA ILE A 543 15.79 31.68 -15.86
C ILE A 543 17.09 32.17 -16.55
N VAL A 544 17.59 31.44 -17.54
CA VAL A 544 18.80 31.82 -18.28
C VAL A 544 18.58 33.13 -19.04
N ALA A 545 17.45 33.28 -19.73
CA ALA A 545 17.08 34.47 -20.47
C ALA A 545 16.93 35.70 -19.56
N PHE A 546 16.21 35.56 -18.44
CA PHE A 546 16.02 36.63 -17.46
C PHE A 546 17.34 37.17 -16.93
N TYR A 547 18.26 36.28 -16.50
CA TYR A 547 19.57 36.73 -16.03
C TYR A 547 20.47 37.25 -17.16
N ARG A 548 20.33 36.75 -18.38
CA ARG A 548 21.06 37.25 -19.56
C ARG A 548 20.62 38.67 -19.92
N VAL A 549 19.32 38.97 -19.87
CA VAL A 549 18.79 40.32 -20.07
C VAL A 549 19.28 41.23 -18.96
N ARG A 550 19.15 40.81 -17.69
CA ARG A 550 19.60 41.58 -16.53
C ARG A 550 21.11 41.85 -16.51
N ALA A 551 21.93 40.94 -17.03
CA ALA A 551 23.38 41.11 -17.13
C ALA A 551 23.81 41.98 -18.32
N GLY A 552 22.94 42.22 -19.31
CA GLY A 552 23.23 42.95 -20.55
C GLY A 552 24.18 42.24 -21.53
N ARG A 553 25.04 41.35 -21.05
CA ARG A 553 26.03 40.59 -21.84
C ARG A 553 26.16 39.14 -21.38
N TRP A 554 26.78 38.30 -22.21
CA TRP A 554 27.21 36.96 -21.80
C TRP A 554 28.43 37.06 -20.88
N LEU A 555 28.39 36.33 -19.76
CA LEU A 555 29.49 36.22 -18.80
C LEU A 555 30.25 34.91 -19.02
N GLU A 556 31.46 34.84 -18.46
CA GLU A 556 32.18 33.57 -18.33
C GLU A 556 31.86 32.89 -17.00
N LEU A 557 31.70 31.56 -17.01
CA LEU A 557 31.43 30.80 -15.80
C LEU A 557 32.66 30.84 -14.87
N PRO A 558 32.59 31.47 -13.69
CA PRO A 558 33.77 31.63 -12.84
C PRO A 558 34.26 30.28 -12.32
N ALA A 559 35.57 30.13 -12.12
CA ALA A 559 36.15 28.88 -11.59
C ALA A 559 35.60 28.52 -10.20
N THR A 560 35.18 29.52 -9.41
CA THR A 560 34.55 29.38 -8.09
C THR A 560 33.19 28.68 -8.12
N PHE A 561 32.57 28.53 -9.30
CA PHE A 561 31.31 27.83 -9.51
C PHE A 561 31.51 26.36 -9.91
N ARG A 562 32.76 25.88 -10.05
CA ARG A 562 33.05 24.46 -10.23
C ARG A 562 33.08 23.73 -8.90
N ASN A 563 32.80 22.44 -8.93
CA ASN A 563 32.78 21.60 -7.74
C ASN A 563 34.11 21.61 -6.96
N ARG A 564 35.25 21.66 -7.66
CA ARG A 564 36.58 21.78 -7.05
C ARG A 564 36.78 23.00 -6.16
N ALA A 565 36.03 24.07 -6.37
CA ALA A 565 36.14 25.30 -5.61
C ALA A 565 35.20 25.35 -4.39
N TRP A 566 34.36 24.33 -4.21
CA TRP A 566 33.48 24.24 -3.04
C TRP A 566 34.29 23.92 -1.78
N GLN A 567 34.03 24.64 -0.70
CA GLN A 567 34.64 24.41 0.61
C GLN A 567 33.56 24.05 1.63
N SER A 568 33.87 23.13 2.55
CA SER A 568 32.98 22.81 3.67
C SER A 568 32.94 23.98 4.64
N GLY A 569 31.74 24.41 5.02
CA GLY A 569 31.58 25.39 6.10
C GLY A 569 32.25 24.88 7.38
N ALA A 570 33.22 25.63 7.90
CA ALA A 570 33.78 25.40 9.23
C ALA A 570 32.65 25.50 10.26
N ALA A 571 32.60 24.56 11.21
CA ALA A 571 31.54 24.56 12.21
C ALA A 571 31.81 25.67 13.23
N VAL A 572 30.80 26.52 13.47
CA VAL A 572 30.62 27.14 14.78
C VAL A 572 30.45 25.97 15.76
N ALA A 573 31.48 25.69 16.54
CA ALA A 573 31.38 24.80 17.67
C ALA A 573 30.41 25.46 18.65
N GLU A 574 29.16 25.02 18.68
CA GLU A 574 28.32 25.22 19.85
C GLU A 574 29.00 24.47 20.99
N ALA A 575 29.78 25.20 21.79
CA ALA A 575 30.21 24.75 23.09
C ALA A 575 28.94 24.33 23.83
N ALA A 576 28.80 23.05 24.11
CA ALA A 576 27.72 22.55 24.94
C ALA A 576 27.99 23.07 26.36
N ALA A 577 27.53 24.29 26.66
CA ALA A 577 27.51 24.79 28.03
C ALA A 577 26.85 23.71 28.89
N ALA A 578 27.51 23.32 29.99
CA ALA A 578 26.97 22.40 30.97
C ALA A 578 25.56 22.87 31.37
N ARG A 579 24.54 22.14 30.90
CA ARG A 579 23.15 22.55 31.09
C ARG A 579 22.73 22.18 32.51
N ILE A 580 22.45 23.18 33.33
CA ILE A 580 21.90 22.98 34.68
C ILE A 580 20.50 22.37 34.54
N ARG A 581 20.32 21.15 35.04
CA ARG A 581 19.04 20.43 35.05
C ARG A 581 18.18 20.90 36.21
N ALA A 582 16.86 20.77 36.09
CA ALA A 582 15.97 20.97 37.21
C ALA A 582 16.24 19.90 38.29
N GLY A 583 16.70 20.32 39.48
CA GLY A 583 16.86 19.43 40.63
C GLY A 583 15.56 18.73 41.02
N GLY A 584 15.67 17.57 41.66
CA GLY A 584 14.52 16.92 42.30
C GLY A 584 14.10 17.71 43.54
N GLY A 585 12.84 18.15 43.59
CA GLY A 585 12.26 18.76 44.78
C GLY A 585 11.75 17.71 45.78
N ARG A 586 11.24 18.16 46.94
CA ARG A 586 10.66 17.28 47.98
C ARG A 586 9.59 16.32 47.43
N TRP A 587 8.77 16.77 46.48
CA TRP A 587 7.75 15.95 45.81
C TRP A 587 8.36 14.80 44.99
N THR A 588 9.44 15.07 44.24
CA THR A 588 10.15 14.04 43.46
C THR A 588 10.68 12.94 44.36
N THR A 589 11.32 13.29 45.47
CA THR A 589 11.85 12.32 46.44
C THR A 589 10.73 11.49 47.08
N LEU A 590 9.58 12.12 47.39
CA LEU A 590 8.43 11.42 47.95
C LEU A 590 7.85 10.40 46.96
N VAL A 591 7.66 10.78 45.69
CA VAL A 591 7.20 9.86 44.63
C VAL A 591 8.18 8.70 44.44
N GLN A 592 9.48 8.96 44.39
CA GLN A 592 10.50 7.91 44.25
C GLN A 592 10.52 6.94 45.44
N ARG A 593 10.27 7.41 46.67
CA ARG A 593 10.17 6.56 47.88
C ARG A 593 8.87 5.77 47.92
N ALA A 594 7.77 6.35 47.47
CA ALA A 594 6.47 5.68 47.38
C ALA A 594 6.37 4.70 46.21
N LEU A 595 7.26 4.80 45.21
CA LEU A 595 7.19 4.05 43.96
C LEU A 595 7.06 2.53 44.14
N PRO A 596 7.79 1.84 45.05
CA PRO A 596 7.59 0.40 45.28
C PRO A 596 6.19 0.07 45.80
N ALA A 597 5.63 0.89 46.70
CA ALA A 597 4.27 0.72 47.20
C ALA A 597 3.23 0.97 46.09
N LEU A 598 3.45 1.98 45.24
CA LEU A 598 2.64 2.25 44.06
C LEU A 598 2.72 1.10 43.03
N GLY A 599 3.89 0.47 42.88
CA GLY A 599 4.08 -0.70 42.04
C GLY A 599 3.31 -1.92 42.56
N ILE A 600 3.31 -2.17 43.88
CA ILE A 600 2.49 -3.22 44.51
C ILE A 600 1.01 -2.92 44.33
N ALA A 601 0.57 -1.68 44.57
CA ALA A 601 -0.81 -1.26 44.33
C ALA A 601 -1.20 -1.44 42.86
N GLY A 602 -0.30 -1.12 41.93
CA GLY A 602 -0.48 -1.37 40.50
C GLY A 602 -0.60 -2.85 40.16
N LEU A 603 0.22 -3.71 40.76
CA LEU A 603 0.10 -5.16 40.59
C LEU A 603 -1.24 -5.71 41.12
N LEU A 604 -1.70 -5.24 42.28
CA LEU A 604 -3.02 -5.59 42.81
C LEU A 604 -4.12 -5.07 41.87
N ALA A 605 -3.98 -3.86 41.34
CA ALA A 605 -4.90 -3.30 40.36
C ALA A 605 -4.92 -4.11 39.05
N ILE A 606 -3.80 -4.69 38.62
CA ILE A 606 -3.78 -5.63 37.49
C ILE A 606 -4.50 -6.92 37.87
N ALA A 607 -4.14 -7.53 39.00
CA ALA A 607 -4.69 -8.83 39.42
C ALA A 607 -6.20 -8.81 39.66
N PHE A 608 -6.74 -7.70 40.17
CA PHE A 608 -8.16 -7.56 40.47
C PHE A 608 -8.92 -6.67 39.48
N GLY A 609 -8.21 -5.91 38.65
CA GLY A 609 -8.76 -4.86 37.80
C GLY A 609 -8.64 -5.13 36.31
N ALA A 610 -7.58 -5.82 35.87
CA ALA A 610 -7.39 -6.13 34.46
C ALA A 610 -8.38 -7.19 34.00
N ASP A 611 -8.94 -6.96 32.82
CA ASP A 611 -9.84 -7.90 32.19
C ASP A 611 -9.11 -8.71 31.12
N PHE A 612 -8.87 -9.99 31.42
CA PHE A 612 -8.18 -10.93 30.54
C PHE A 612 -9.14 -11.99 29.99
N HIS A 613 -10.45 -11.71 29.94
CA HIS A 613 -11.38 -12.62 29.30
C HIS A 613 -11.18 -12.67 27.78
N SER A 614 -11.64 -13.76 27.18
CA SER A 614 -11.81 -13.90 25.73
C SER A 614 -13.26 -14.25 25.46
N ASP A 615 -13.90 -13.52 24.56
CA ASP A 615 -15.24 -13.82 24.07
C ASP A 615 -15.24 -14.88 22.96
N ALA A 616 -14.04 -15.24 22.48
CA ALA A 616 -13.86 -16.30 21.50
C ALA A 616 -13.52 -17.63 22.18
N PRO A 617 -14.07 -18.76 21.70
CA PRO A 617 -13.61 -20.09 22.09
C PRO A 617 -12.12 -20.29 21.78
N PRO A 618 -11.39 -21.07 22.61
CA PRO A 618 -9.97 -21.30 22.42
C PRO A 618 -9.69 -22.15 21.17
N LEU A 619 -8.59 -21.85 20.49
CA LEU A 619 -8.01 -22.69 19.44
C LEU A 619 -7.09 -23.75 20.08
N GLU A 620 -7.66 -24.88 20.50
CA GLU A 620 -6.95 -25.90 21.30
C GLU A 620 -5.95 -26.74 20.47
N ILE A 621 -6.26 -26.98 19.20
CA ILE A 621 -5.39 -27.75 18.30
C ILE A 621 -4.25 -26.91 17.74
N ASP A 622 -3.11 -27.58 17.55
CA ASP A 622 -1.98 -27.03 16.81
C ASP A 622 -2.11 -27.25 15.29
N ARG A 623 -1.16 -26.68 14.53
CA ARG A 623 -1.15 -26.79 13.06
C ARG A 623 -1.12 -28.24 12.59
N ALA A 624 -0.31 -29.10 13.21
CA ALA A 624 -0.14 -30.49 12.77
C ALA A 624 -1.44 -31.28 12.92
N ARG A 625 -2.19 -31.06 14.01
CA ARG A 625 -3.53 -31.65 14.19
C ARG A 625 -4.54 -31.10 13.20
N ALA A 626 -4.48 -29.80 12.87
CA ALA A 626 -5.34 -29.22 11.85
C ALA A 626 -5.07 -29.79 10.44
N GLU A 627 -3.79 -29.96 10.07
CA GLU A 627 -3.36 -30.61 8.82
C GLU A 627 -3.85 -32.07 8.76
N ALA A 628 -3.69 -32.84 9.85
CA ALA A 628 -4.19 -34.21 9.93
C ALA A 628 -5.73 -34.31 9.83
N ALA A 629 -6.45 -33.38 10.48
CA ALA A 629 -7.91 -33.31 10.40
C ALA A 629 -8.38 -32.95 8.98
N ALA A 630 -7.66 -32.06 8.29
CA ALA A 630 -7.93 -31.71 6.90
C ALA A 630 -7.69 -32.89 5.96
N ASP A 631 -6.59 -33.63 6.12
CA ASP A 631 -6.29 -34.84 5.35
C ASP A 631 -7.35 -35.93 5.57
N ALA A 632 -7.78 -36.12 6.82
CA ALA A 632 -8.87 -37.04 7.14
C ALA A 632 -10.19 -36.62 6.50
N ALA A 633 -10.49 -35.32 6.45
CA ALA A 633 -11.69 -34.77 5.81
C ALA A 633 -11.74 -35.09 4.31
N LEU A 634 -10.62 -34.93 3.61
CA LEU A 634 -10.50 -35.24 2.18
C LEU A 634 -10.59 -36.76 1.94
N LYS A 635 -9.90 -37.59 2.74
CA LYS A 635 -9.98 -39.05 2.65
C LYS A 635 -11.39 -39.60 2.89
N ASN A 636 -12.11 -39.05 3.86
CA ASN A 636 -13.51 -39.43 4.14
C ASN A 636 -14.47 -39.10 2.99
N ARG A 637 -14.07 -38.18 2.11
CA ARG A 637 -14.77 -37.85 0.86
C ARG A 637 -14.23 -38.64 -0.34
N ALA A 638 -13.42 -39.67 -0.11
CA ALA A 638 -12.74 -40.46 -1.13
C ALA A 638 -11.80 -39.65 -2.05
N ILE A 639 -11.28 -38.52 -1.56
CA ILE A 639 -10.32 -37.68 -2.29
C ILE A 639 -8.91 -38.06 -1.86
N THR A 640 -8.09 -38.52 -2.81
CA THR A 640 -6.66 -38.78 -2.61
C THR A 640 -5.86 -37.82 -3.47
N LEU A 641 -5.15 -36.90 -2.82
CA LEU A 641 -4.28 -35.95 -3.50
C LEU A 641 -2.90 -36.57 -3.73
N GLY A 642 -2.37 -36.43 -4.95
CA GLY A 642 -1.04 -36.90 -5.31
C GLY A 642 0.10 -36.03 -4.75
N PRO A 643 1.37 -36.44 -4.94
CA PRO A 643 2.54 -35.72 -4.43
C PRO A 643 2.74 -34.33 -5.04
N GLU A 644 2.08 -34.01 -6.16
CA GLU A 644 2.09 -32.70 -6.80
C GLU A 644 1.34 -31.61 -6.02
N TRP A 645 0.49 -32.01 -5.06
CA TRP A 645 -0.27 -31.09 -4.22
C TRP A 645 0.56 -30.67 -3.02
N GLN A 646 0.83 -29.37 -2.90
CA GLN A 646 1.52 -28.80 -1.76
C GLN A 646 0.51 -28.33 -0.72
N GLN A 647 0.75 -28.72 0.53
CA GLN A 647 -0.06 -28.35 1.69
C GLN A 647 0.55 -27.15 2.42
N ALA A 648 -0.29 -26.21 2.84
CA ALA A 648 0.05 -25.14 3.76
C ALA A 648 -1.11 -24.86 4.71
N ALA A 649 -0.82 -24.41 5.92
CA ALA A 649 -1.84 -24.09 6.91
C ALA A 649 -1.54 -22.77 7.63
N ALA A 650 -2.60 -22.00 7.88
CA ALA A 650 -2.57 -20.78 8.68
C ALA A 650 -3.84 -20.66 9.50
N THR A 651 -3.79 -19.82 10.52
CA THR A 651 -4.97 -19.46 11.31
C THR A 651 -5.85 -18.51 10.50
N LYS A 652 -7.16 -18.59 10.76
CA LYS A 652 -8.19 -17.75 10.16
C LYS A 652 -9.06 -17.20 11.29
N LEU A 653 -8.95 -15.90 11.50
CA LEU A 653 -9.60 -15.17 12.58
C LEU A 653 -10.56 -14.14 12.00
N ALA A 654 -11.79 -14.09 12.52
CA ALA A 654 -12.77 -13.11 12.07
C ALA A 654 -12.27 -11.67 12.29
N SER A 655 -11.50 -11.42 13.37
CA SER A 655 -10.92 -10.10 13.68
C SER A 655 -9.89 -9.60 12.66
N GLU A 656 -9.41 -10.45 11.76
CA GLU A 656 -8.40 -10.13 10.74
C GLU A 656 -8.94 -10.10 9.31
N ASP A 657 -10.24 -10.38 9.12
CA ASP A 657 -10.87 -10.39 7.80
C ASP A 657 -12.24 -9.68 7.76
N GLY A 658 -12.92 -9.73 6.62
CA GLY A 658 -14.20 -9.06 6.41
C GLY A 658 -15.35 -9.63 7.26
N THR A 659 -15.21 -10.81 7.85
CA THR A 659 -16.24 -11.44 8.68
C THR A 659 -16.34 -10.81 10.06
N TRP A 660 -15.38 -9.96 10.46
CA TRP A 660 -15.45 -9.21 11.73
C TRP A 660 -16.74 -8.40 11.90
N LEU A 661 -17.29 -7.94 10.77
CA LEU A 661 -18.54 -7.20 10.72
C LEU A 661 -19.71 -8.00 11.32
N TRP A 662 -19.74 -9.32 11.08
CA TRP A 662 -20.78 -10.22 11.58
C TRP A 662 -20.70 -10.35 13.10
N HIS A 663 -19.49 -10.48 13.63
CA HIS A 663 -19.24 -10.60 15.06
C HIS A 663 -19.61 -9.32 15.80
N LYS A 664 -19.17 -8.16 15.30
CA LYS A 664 -19.54 -6.85 15.86
C LYS A 664 -21.05 -6.59 15.83
N PHE A 665 -21.71 -7.00 14.75
CA PHE A 665 -23.16 -6.84 14.60
C PHE A 665 -23.92 -7.62 15.68
N VAL A 666 -23.66 -8.94 15.77
CA VAL A 666 -24.31 -9.78 16.79
C VAL A 666 -23.96 -9.32 18.20
N TRP A 667 -22.71 -8.93 18.45
CA TRP A 667 -22.28 -8.41 19.76
C TRP A 667 -23.10 -7.20 20.22
N ARG A 668 -23.34 -6.24 19.32
CA ARG A 668 -24.03 -4.99 19.67
C ARG A 668 -25.55 -5.07 19.62
N GLU A 669 -26.09 -5.76 18.62
CA GLU A 669 -27.55 -5.84 18.41
C GLU A 669 -28.18 -7.03 19.10
N GLY A 670 -27.48 -8.17 19.18
CA GLY A 670 -27.93 -9.37 19.88
C GLY A 670 -27.49 -9.44 21.34
N GLY A 671 -26.44 -8.71 21.72
CA GLY A 671 -25.86 -8.72 23.07
C GLY A 671 -24.91 -9.90 23.33
N HIS A 672 -24.29 -9.88 24.51
CA HIS A 672 -23.23 -10.83 24.91
C HIS A 672 -23.74 -12.28 24.93
N ASP A 673 -24.93 -12.52 25.49
CA ASP A 673 -25.51 -13.86 25.59
C ASP A 673 -25.80 -14.45 24.21
N THR A 674 -26.47 -13.70 23.33
CA THR A 674 -26.76 -14.14 21.96
C THR A 674 -25.46 -14.42 21.20
N TYR A 675 -24.46 -13.55 21.33
CA TYR A 675 -23.15 -13.77 20.72
C TYR A 675 -22.52 -15.09 21.20
N ALA A 676 -22.50 -15.34 22.52
CA ALA A 676 -21.95 -16.57 23.09
C ALA A 676 -22.66 -17.84 22.57
N HIS A 677 -23.97 -17.79 22.30
CA HIS A 677 -24.72 -18.90 21.72
C HIS A 677 -24.46 -19.09 20.21
N LEU A 678 -24.15 -18.02 19.48
CA LEU A 678 -23.96 -18.07 18.02
C LEU A 678 -22.51 -18.36 17.60
N VAL A 679 -21.51 -18.03 18.42
CA VAL A 679 -20.11 -18.35 18.11
C VAL A 679 -19.86 -19.85 18.19
N GLY A 680 -19.12 -20.38 17.21
CA GLY A 680 -18.93 -21.82 17.05
C GLY A 680 -20.00 -22.46 16.17
N SER A 681 -21.25 -21.98 16.21
CA SER A 681 -22.36 -22.52 15.42
C SER A 681 -22.57 -21.73 14.11
N TRP A 682 -23.04 -20.49 14.20
CA TRP A 682 -23.36 -19.60 13.07
C TRP A 682 -22.23 -18.62 12.77
N LEU A 683 -21.58 -18.12 13.81
CA LEU A 683 -20.39 -17.29 13.70
C LEU A 683 -19.14 -18.19 13.77
N ALA A 684 -18.15 -17.91 12.92
CA ALA A 684 -16.93 -18.69 12.88
C ALA A 684 -16.10 -18.42 14.16
N PRO A 685 -15.71 -19.43 14.93
CA PRO A 685 -14.73 -19.25 16.00
C PRO A 685 -13.31 -19.10 15.40
N PRO A 686 -12.28 -18.81 16.22
CA PRO A 686 -10.89 -19.01 15.80
C PRO A 686 -10.69 -20.41 15.20
N MET A 687 -10.11 -20.48 14.00
CA MET A 687 -9.96 -21.72 13.26
C MET A 687 -8.65 -21.77 12.47
N TRP A 688 -8.29 -22.96 11.99
CA TRP A 688 -7.23 -23.17 11.02
C TRP A 688 -7.82 -23.29 9.61
N GLU A 689 -7.13 -22.75 8.60
CA GLU A 689 -7.38 -23.02 7.18
C GLU A 689 -6.18 -23.75 6.59
N VAL A 690 -6.42 -24.93 6.01
CA VAL A 690 -5.42 -25.75 5.33
C VAL A 690 -5.69 -25.71 3.83
N ARG A 691 -4.72 -25.23 3.04
CA ARG A 691 -4.77 -25.11 1.59
C ARG A 691 -3.95 -26.23 0.94
N TYR A 692 -4.48 -26.80 -0.13
CA TYR A 692 -3.78 -27.70 -1.04
C TYR A 692 -3.82 -27.11 -2.45
N ALA A 693 -2.66 -26.89 -3.05
CA ALA A 693 -2.52 -26.28 -4.37
C ALA A 693 -1.38 -26.92 -5.18
N ARG A 694 -1.45 -26.82 -6.50
CA ARG A 694 -0.40 -27.27 -7.43
C ARG A 694 0.30 -26.07 -8.05
N PHE A 695 1.61 -26.15 -8.18
CA PHE A 695 2.42 -25.07 -8.77
C PHE A 695 3.22 -25.48 -10.01
N GLU A 696 3.39 -26.78 -10.24
CA GLU A 696 4.18 -27.36 -11.34
C GLU A 696 3.40 -28.50 -12.04
N GLY A 697 3.84 -28.89 -13.24
CA GLY A 697 3.44 -30.14 -13.89
C GLY A 697 2.13 -30.15 -14.69
N ALA A 698 1.32 -29.08 -14.65
CA ALA A 698 0.07 -28.96 -15.41
C ALA A 698 -0.06 -27.57 -16.08
N ASP A 699 -0.97 -27.46 -17.06
CA ASP A 699 -1.38 -26.18 -17.64
C ASP A 699 -1.82 -25.21 -16.53
N VAL A 700 -1.60 -23.91 -16.70
CA VAL A 700 -1.93 -22.88 -15.70
C VAL A 700 -3.40 -22.93 -15.28
N VAL A 701 -4.28 -23.34 -16.20
CA VAL A 701 -5.70 -23.52 -15.93
C VAL A 701 -5.97 -24.68 -14.99
N ASP A 702 -5.22 -25.79 -15.07
CA ASP A 702 -5.39 -26.89 -14.14
C ASP A 702 -4.78 -26.57 -12.78
N ARG A 703 -3.69 -25.79 -12.76
CA ARG A 703 -3.09 -25.29 -11.50
C ARG A 703 -4.01 -24.37 -10.70
N SER A 704 -5.07 -23.80 -11.29
CA SER A 704 -6.06 -23.00 -10.54
C SER A 704 -6.99 -23.83 -9.65
N GLU A 705 -6.98 -25.15 -9.79
CA GLU A 705 -7.70 -26.06 -8.90
C GLU A 705 -7.07 -26.05 -7.49
N GLU A 706 -7.89 -25.77 -6.46
CA GLU A 706 -7.44 -25.71 -5.07
C GLU A 706 -8.43 -26.38 -4.11
N TRP A 707 -7.91 -27.01 -3.07
CA TRP A 707 -8.71 -27.43 -1.91
C TRP A 707 -8.39 -26.56 -0.71
N ARG A 708 -9.42 -26.15 0.04
CA ARG A 708 -9.27 -25.45 1.32
C ARG A 708 -10.16 -26.08 2.36
N VAL A 709 -9.58 -26.49 3.47
CA VAL A 709 -10.32 -27.10 4.59
C VAL A 709 -10.16 -26.21 5.81
N THR A 710 -11.26 -25.81 6.43
CA THR A 710 -11.23 -25.06 7.68
C THR A 710 -11.56 -25.96 8.85
N VAL A 711 -10.70 -25.98 9.87
CA VAL A 711 -10.78 -26.85 11.05
C VAL A 711 -10.92 -25.98 12.30
N ALA A 712 -11.97 -26.21 13.08
CA ALA A 712 -12.24 -25.46 14.31
C ALA A 712 -11.27 -25.84 15.45
N GLY A 713 -11.29 -25.07 16.54
CA GLY A 713 -10.42 -25.25 17.70
C GLY A 713 -10.44 -26.63 18.35
N ASP A 714 -11.54 -27.37 18.21
CA ASP A 714 -11.76 -28.72 18.74
C ASP A 714 -11.32 -29.85 17.78
N GLY A 715 -10.82 -29.53 16.59
CA GLY A 715 -10.48 -30.51 15.56
C GLY A 715 -11.62 -30.87 14.61
N SER A 716 -12.83 -30.33 14.81
CA SER A 716 -13.94 -30.56 13.90
C SER A 716 -13.73 -29.79 12.59
N VAL A 717 -14.01 -30.47 11.47
CA VAL A 717 -13.98 -29.83 10.15
C VAL A 717 -15.23 -28.97 10.03
N ARG A 718 -15.09 -27.67 9.79
CA ARG A 718 -16.22 -26.74 9.60
C ARG A 718 -16.63 -26.68 8.13
N GLN A 719 -15.67 -26.48 7.23
CA GLN A 719 -15.90 -26.24 5.80
C GLN A 719 -14.84 -26.95 4.97
N VAL A 720 -15.27 -27.54 3.86
CA VAL A 720 -14.39 -28.03 2.79
C VAL A 720 -14.78 -27.28 1.54
N ARG A 721 -13.83 -26.53 0.97
CA ARG A 721 -14.00 -25.76 -0.25
C ARG A 721 -13.14 -26.36 -1.35
N HIS A 722 -13.75 -26.58 -2.50
CA HIS A 722 -13.09 -27.00 -3.73
C HIS A 722 -13.23 -25.89 -4.78
N GLN A 723 -12.12 -25.39 -5.27
CA GLN A 723 -12.11 -24.46 -6.39
C GLN A 723 -11.82 -25.23 -7.66
N LEU A 724 -12.76 -25.20 -8.61
CA LEU A 724 -12.67 -25.89 -9.89
C LEU A 724 -12.45 -24.91 -11.05
N PRO A 725 -11.54 -25.20 -11.99
CA PRO A 725 -11.38 -24.40 -13.20
C PRO A 725 -12.67 -24.37 -14.03
N GLU A 726 -12.98 -23.26 -14.68
CA GLU A 726 -14.17 -23.06 -15.53
C GLU A 726 -14.38 -24.22 -16.55
N ARG A 727 -13.29 -24.67 -17.19
CA ARG A 727 -13.34 -25.70 -18.23
C ARG A 727 -13.62 -27.12 -17.71
N ARG A 728 -13.58 -27.35 -16.40
CA ARG A 728 -13.78 -28.68 -15.81
C ARG A 728 -15.20 -29.17 -16.16
N PRO A 729 -15.34 -30.32 -16.86
CA PRO A 729 -16.64 -30.87 -17.20
C PRO A 729 -17.45 -31.26 -15.98
N GLY A 730 -18.77 -31.16 -16.09
CA GLY A 730 -19.70 -31.51 -15.03
C GLY A 730 -21.13 -31.57 -15.55
N ALA A 731 -22.05 -32.09 -14.73
CA ALA A 731 -23.45 -32.14 -15.12
C ALA A 731 -24.02 -30.72 -15.31
N LYS A 732 -25.01 -30.58 -16.20
CA LYS A 732 -25.83 -29.37 -16.33
C LYS A 732 -27.15 -29.61 -15.61
N LEU A 733 -27.13 -29.49 -14.28
CA LEU A 733 -28.32 -29.68 -13.46
C LEU A 733 -29.34 -28.57 -13.71
N SER A 734 -30.62 -28.92 -13.71
CA SER A 734 -31.71 -27.94 -13.64
C SER A 734 -31.77 -27.28 -12.27
N ARG A 735 -32.44 -26.12 -12.17
CA ARG A 735 -32.66 -25.40 -10.91
C ARG A 735 -33.22 -26.31 -9.82
N ASP A 736 -34.20 -27.14 -10.15
CA ASP A 736 -34.84 -28.03 -9.17
C ASP A 736 -33.95 -29.19 -8.75
N GLN A 737 -33.17 -29.75 -9.68
CA GLN A 737 -32.19 -30.79 -9.36
C GLN A 737 -31.10 -30.25 -8.44
N ALA A 738 -30.56 -29.07 -8.74
CA ALA A 738 -29.56 -28.42 -7.91
C ALA A 738 -30.12 -28.01 -6.54
N ARG A 739 -31.40 -27.57 -6.47
CA ARG A 739 -32.09 -27.29 -5.22
C ARG A 739 -32.21 -28.54 -4.34
N ILE A 740 -32.50 -29.71 -4.91
CA ILE A 740 -32.53 -30.98 -4.17
C ILE A 740 -31.15 -31.28 -3.57
N VAL A 741 -30.07 -31.09 -4.33
CA VAL A 741 -28.69 -31.26 -3.84
C VAL A 741 -28.40 -30.28 -2.69
N ALA A 742 -28.77 -29.00 -2.84
CA ALA A 742 -28.56 -28.00 -1.81
C ALA A 742 -29.33 -28.31 -0.52
N ARG A 743 -30.62 -28.67 -0.61
CA ARG A 743 -31.45 -29.05 0.55
C ARG A 743 -30.91 -30.30 1.24
N LYS A 744 -30.45 -31.29 0.48
CA LYS A 744 -29.81 -32.49 1.03
C LYS A 744 -28.55 -32.14 1.81
N GLU A 745 -27.68 -31.30 1.28
CA GLU A 745 -26.48 -30.83 1.99
C GLU A 745 -26.85 -30.09 3.28
N VAL A 746 -27.85 -29.19 3.22
CA VAL A 746 -28.32 -28.45 4.40
C VAL A 746 -28.78 -29.40 5.52
N ASN A 747 -29.52 -30.44 5.16
CA ASN A 747 -29.97 -31.43 6.14
C ASN A 747 -28.82 -32.31 6.66
N GLN A 748 -28.02 -32.90 5.78
CA GLN A 748 -26.99 -33.88 6.16
C GLN A 748 -25.81 -33.23 6.90
N ARG A 749 -25.40 -32.02 6.48
CA ARG A 749 -24.22 -31.36 7.02
C ARG A 749 -24.52 -30.51 8.24
N PHE A 750 -25.64 -29.79 8.21
CA PHE A 750 -25.99 -28.82 9.24
C PHE A 750 -27.12 -29.30 10.17
N GLY A 751 -27.77 -30.43 9.89
CA GLY A 751 -28.88 -30.93 10.70
C GLY A 751 -30.10 -30.02 10.68
N LEU A 752 -30.22 -29.13 9.69
CA LEU A 752 -31.33 -28.19 9.57
C LEU A 752 -32.42 -28.82 8.71
N ASP A 753 -33.68 -28.66 9.11
CA ASP A 753 -34.83 -29.01 8.28
C ASP A 753 -34.97 -27.99 7.13
N PRO A 754 -34.76 -28.40 5.86
CA PRO A 754 -34.84 -27.47 4.73
C PRO A 754 -36.22 -26.84 4.54
N GLU A 755 -37.30 -27.47 5.02
CA GLU A 755 -38.66 -26.90 4.91
C GLU A 755 -38.93 -25.82 5.95
N ALA A 756 -38.20 -25.84 7.07
CA ALA A 756 -38.25 -24.79 8.08
C ALA A 756 -37.40 -23.55 7.70
N LEU A 757 -36.62 -23.64 6.62
CA LEU A 757 -35.78 -22.54 6.15
C LEU A 757 -36.46 -21.77 5.02
N ARG A 758 -36.14 -20.48 4.95
CA ARG A 758 -36.60 -19.61 3.87
C ARG A 758 -35.52 -19.46 2.81
N GLU A 759 -35.80 -19.82 1.57
CA GLU A 759 -34.90 -19.58 0.42
C GLU A 759 -34.81 -18.06 0.16
N VAL A 760 -33.60 -17.51 0.30
CA VAL A 760 -33.32 -16.07 0.16
C VAL A 760 -32.74 -15.76 -1.20
N SER A 761 -31.86 -16.62 -1.74
CA SER A 761 -31.24 -16.38 -3.04
C SER A 761 -30.96 -17.67 -3.77
N VAL A 762 -31.16 -17.63 -5.08
CA VAL A 762 -30.72 -18.65 -6.03
C VAL A 762 -29.95 -17.95 -7.13
N LYS A 763 -28.69 -18.36 -7.36
CA LYS A 763 -27.86 -17.88 -8.44
C LYS A 763 -27.48 -19.00 -9.38
N ASP A 764 -27.67 -18.73 -10.67
CA ASP A 764 -27.30 -19.59 -11.80
C ASP A 764 -26.01 -19.02 -12.41
N ASP A 765 -24.96 -19.84 -12.51
CA ASP A 765 -23.62 -19.45 -12.97
C ASP A 765 -23.08 -20.48 -13.98
N PRO A 766 -23.67 -20.54 -15.19
CA PRO A 766 -23.34 -21.54 -16.18
C PRO A 766 -21.92 -21.37 -16.70
N GLN A 767 -21.15 -22.45 -16.59
CA GLN A 767 -19.83 -22.59 -17.16
C GLN A 767 -19.94 -23.24 -18.56
N PRO A 768 -18.91 -23.17 -19.42
CA PRO A 768 -18.97 -23.77 -20.75
C PRO A 768 -19.37 -25.26 -20.75
N ALA A 769 -18.79 -26.03 -19.82
CA ALA A 769 -18.92 -27.50 -19.76
C ALA A 769 -19.69 -28.04 -18.53
N ARG A 770 -20.29 -27.18 -17.70
CA ARG A 770 -21.11 -27.57 -16.54
C ARG A 770 -22.06 -26.44 -16.11
N ASN A 771 -23.00 -26.70 -15.22
CA ASN A 771 -23.77 -25.62 -14.59
C ASN A 771 -23.44 -25.51 -13.10
N ASP A 772 -23.12 -24.30 -12.64
CA ASP A 772 -22.81 -24.04 -11.23
C ASP A 772 -23.97 -23.24 -10.60
N TRP A 773 -24.32 -23.59 -9.37
CA TRP A 773 -25.45 -23.01 -8.65
C TRP A 773 -25.03 -22.53 -7.27
N LYS A 774 -25.62 -21.43 -6.80
CA LYS A 774 -25.46 -20.97 -5.42
C LYS A 774 -26.82 -20.76 -4.78
N PHE A 775 -27.09 -21.48 -3.71
CA PHE A 775 -28.31 -21.36 -2.92
C PHE A 775 -28.00 -20.71 -1.58
N THR A 776 -28.87 -19.80 -1.14
CA THR A 776 -28.80 -19.22 0.20
C THR A 776 -30.14 -19.36 0.90
N PHE A 777 -30.11 -19.93 2.10
CA PHE A 777 -31.27 -20.12 2.96
C PHE A 777 -31.11 -19.31 4.25
N SER A 778 -32.17 -18.70 4.76
CA SER A 778 -32.20 -18.06 6.09
C SER A 778 -32.99 -18.92 7.08
N ASP A 779 -32.48 -19.09 8.30
CA ASP A 779 -33.21 -19.69 9.41
C ASP A 779 -33.88 -18.59 10.27
N PRO A 780 -35.21 -18.40 10.18
CA PRO A 780 -35.90 -17.35 10.91
C PRO A 780 -36.03 -17.63 12.42
N ARG A 781 -35.69 -18.85 12.87
CA ARG A 781 -35.80 -19.24 14.29
C ARG A 781 -34.60 -18.82 15.12
N VAL A 782 -33.52 -18.40 14.46
CA VAL A 782 -32.28 -17.98 15.11
C VAL A 782 -32.28 -16.46 15.20
N ASP A 783 -32.28 -15.95 16.43
CA ASP A 783 -32.10 -14.52 16.68
C ASP A 783 -30.63 -14.14 16.45
N ALA A 784 -30.40 -13.32 15.42
CA ALA A 784 -29.07 -12.81 15.08
C ALA A 784 -28.92 -11.31 15.43
N GLY A 785 -29.87 -10.73 16.17
CA GLY A 785 -29.97 -9.29 16.41
C GLY A 785 -30.93 -8.61 15.43
N VAL A 786 -31.28 -7.36 15.73
CA VAL A 786 -32.32 -6.60 15.02
C VAL A 786 -32.02 -6.48 13.52
N GLY A 787 -32.88 -7.08 12.70
CA GLY A 787 -32.75 -7.10 11.23
C GLY A 787 -31.72 -8.09 10.68
N GLY A 788 -30.93 -8.74 11.53
CA GLY A 788 -29.99 -9.77 11.14
C GLY A 788 -30.67 -11.06 10.71
N GLU A 789 -30.01 -11.85 9.85
CA GLU A 789 -30.49 -13.18 9.47
C GLU A 789 -29.37 -14.21 9.57
N ALA A 790 -29.64 -15.34 10.23
CA ALA A 790 -28.78 -16.50 10.20
C ALA A 790 -28.91 -17.21 8.84
N ARG A 791 -27.84 -17.25 8.03
CA ARG A 791 -27.87 -17.76 6.66
C ARG A 791 -26.93 -18.94 6.42
N VAL A 792 -27.36 -19.84 5.55
CA VAL A 792 -26.60 -20.99 5.04
C VAL A 792 -26.42 -20.84 3.55
N GLY A 793 -25.17 -20.86 3.08
CA GLY A 793 -24.81 -20.87 1.66
C GLY A 793 -24.38 -22.27 1.22
N VAL A 794 -24.81 -22.68 0.02
CA VAL A 794 -24.37 -23.91 -0.64
C VAL A 794 -24.03 -23.59 -2.10
N ASP A 795 -22.77 -23.79 -2.47
CA ASP A 795 -22.29 -23.67 -3.85
C ASP A 795 -22.10 -25.08 -4.44
N ILE A 796 -22.65 -25.28 -5.62
CA ILE A 796 -22.67 -26.56 -6.34
C ILE A 796 -22.00 -26.34 -7.70
N ALA A 797 -21.03 -27.19 -8.05
CA ALA A 797 -20.44 -27.21 -9.38
C ALA A 797 -20.78 -28.52 -10.09
N GLY A 798 -21.62 -28.44 -11.12
CA GLY A 798 -22.24 -29.62 -11.73
C GLY A 798 -23.06 -30.41 -10.71
N THR A 799 -22.56 -31.57 -10.27
CA THR A 799 -23.20 -32.39 -9.21
C THR A 799 -22.51 -32.32 -7.86
N GLU A 800 -21.35 -31.67 -7.77
CA GLU A 800 -20.52 -31.64 -6.58
C GLU A 800 -20.86 -30.42 -5.71
N VAL A 801 -21.05 -30.62 -4.41
CA VAL A 801 -21.08 -29.51 -3.46
C VAL A 801 -19.65 -29.06 -3.20
N VAL A 802 -19.26 -27.97 -3.85
CA VAL A 802 -17.89 -27.43 -3.79
C VAL A 802 -17.66 -26.55 -2.58
N ASN A 803 -18.73 -26.02 -1.97
CA ASN A 803 -18.62 -25.20 -0.78
C ASN A 803 -19.97 -25.14 -0.03
N SER A 804 -19.94 -25.24 1.30
CA SER A 804 -21.13 -25.04 2.14
C SER A 804 -20.74 -24.41 3.47
N GLY A 805 -21.53 -23.46 3.98
CA GLY A 805 -21.18 -22.74 5.22
C GLY A 805 -22.30 -21.90 5.81
N ARG A 806 -22.21 -21.65 7.12
CA ARG A 806 -23.10 -20.75 7.89
C ARG A 806 -22.46 -19.38 8.08
N TYR A 807 -23.27 -18.33 8.06
CA TYR A 807 -22.86 -16.96 8.36
C TYR A 807 -24.05 -16.13 8.84
N VAL A 808 -23.77 -14.92 9.36
CA VAL A 808 -24.80 -13.96 9.74
C VAL A 808 -24.85 -12.85 8.69
N PHE A 809 -26.04 -12.60 8.16
CA PHE A 809 -26.32 -11.46 7.32
C PHE A 809 -26.47 -10.20 8.16
N VAL A 810 -25.72 -9.15 7.80
CA VAL A 810 -25.76 -7.85 8.46
C VAL A 810 -26.54 -6.87 7.60
N PRO A 811 -27.58 -6.18 8.12
CA PRO A 811 -28.37 -5.22 7.36
C PRO A 811 -27.54 -4.07 6.79
N GLU A 812 -27.84 -3.64 5.56
CA GLU A 812 -27.14 -2.51 4.91
C GLU A 812 -27.10 -1.25 5.78
N ALA A 813 -28.19 -0.91 6.48
CA ALA A 813 -28.25 0.26 7.35
C ALA A 813 -27.21 0.21 8.49
N TRP A 814 -27.02 -0.96 9.10
CA TRP A 814 -26.03 -1.14 10.16
C TRP A 814 -24.61 -1.12 9.59
N GLN A 815 -24.37 -1.76 8.43
CA GLN A 815 -23.06 -1.71 7.76
C GLN A 815 -22.65 -0.27 7.48
N ARG A 816 -23.56 0.55 6.97
CA ARG A 816 -23.31 1.97 6.68
C ARG A 816 -23.03 2.77 7.96
N ALA A 817 -23.76 2.53 9.04
CA ALA A 817 -23.50 3.17 10.33
C ALA A 817 -22.12 2.79 10.89
N GLU A 818 -21.70 1.53 10.76
CA GLU A 818 -20.35 1.09 11.14
C GLU A 818 -19.28 1.71 10.22
N THR A 819 -19.55 1.87 8.93
CA THR A 819 -18.64 2.58 7.99
C THR A 819 -18.45 4.04 8.38
N ASP A 820 -19.50 4.78 8.73
CA ASP A 820 -19.39 6.15 9.27
C ASP A 820 -18.52 6.16 10.54
N ARG A 821 -18.88 5.32 11.52
CA ARG A 821 -18.16 5.23 12.80
C ARG A 821 -16.67 4.92 12.61
N ALA A 822 -16.36 3.92 11.78
CA ALA A 822 -15.00 3.53 11.45
C ALA A 822 -14.26 4.63 10.68
N GLY A 823 -14.94 5.37 9.80
CA GLY A 823 -14.39 6.52 9.08
C GLY A 823 -13.98 7.66 10.03
N ARG A 824 -14.84 8.06 10.98
CA ARG A 824 -14.51 9.08 11.98
C ARG A 824 -13.32 8.66 12.85
N LEU A 825 -13.32 7.41 13.28
CA LEU A 825 -12.20 6.83 14.02
C LEU A 825 -10.92 6.82 13.19
N ALA A 826 -11.00 6.44 11.91
CA ALA A 826 -9.85 6.44 11.00
C ALA A 826 -9.23 7.84 10.85
N VAL A 827 -10.04 8.90 10.78
CA VAL A 827 -9.53 10.29 10.76
C VAL A 827 -8.77 10.60 12.05
N ALA A 828 -9.33 10.27 13.23
CA ALA A 828 -8.65 10.45 14.51
C ALA A 828 -7.33 9.67 14.57
N LYS A 829 -7.34 8.39 14.16
CA LYS A 829 -6.14 7.54 14.05
C LYS A 829 -5.10 8.18 13.13
N ASN A 830 -5.50 8.64 11.94
CA ASN A 830 -4.61 9.26 10.96
C ASN A 830 -3.96 10.56 11.47
N ILE A 831 -4.69 11.41 12.19
CA ILE A 831 -4.14 12.64 12.80
C ILE A 831 -3.02 12.29 13.78
N VAL A 832 -3.25 11.30 14.64
CA VAL A 832 -2.28 10.87 15.64
C VAL A 832 -1.10 10.15 14.99
N THR A 833 -1.35 9.26 14.02
CA THR A 833 -0.30 8.60 13.22
C THR A 833 0.58 9.64 12.52
N MET A 834 0.01 10.70 11.94
CA MET A 834 0.77 11.78 11.32
C MET A 834 1.69 12.49 12.32
N ALA A 835 1.17 12.81 13.52
CA ALA A 835 1.97 13.40 14.58
C ALA A 835 3.15 12.49 14.99
N VAL A 836 2.93 11.17 15.08
CA VAL A 836 3.99 10.20 15.38
C VAL A 836 4.99 10.08 14.26
N VAL A 837 4.57 10.06 13.00
CA VAL A 837 5.48 10.02 11.85
C VAL A 837 6.45 11.19 11.92
N VAL A 838 5.97 12.40 12.24
CA VAL A 838 6.83 13.59 12.43
C VAL A 838 7.82 13.39 13.58
N VAL A 839 7.38 12.85 14.72
CA VAL A 839 8.24 12.58 15.88
C VAL A 839 9.30 11.51 15.56
N VAL A 840 8.93 10.42 14.89
CA VAL A 840 9.83 9.33 14.51
C VAL A 840 10.88 9.82 13.52
N ILE A 841 10.47 10.59 12.51
CA ILE A 841 11.38 11.22 11.55
C ILE A 841 12.36 12.14 12.28
N ALA A 842 11.86 12.99 13.19
CA ALA A 842 12.71 13.88 13.97
C ALA A 842 13.72 13.09 14.83
N ALA A 843 13.28 12.03 15.50
CA ALA A 843 14.12 11.14 16.30
C ALA A 843 15.19 10.42 15.46
N LEU A 844 14.83 9.96 14.25
CA LEU A 844 15.75 9.33 13.30
C LEU A 844 16.84 10.32 12.85
N ILE A 845 16.44 11.51 12.38
CA ILE A 845 17.38 12.57 11.97
C ILE A 845 18.32 12.92 13.13
N ALA A 846 17.76 13.07 14.32
CA ALA A 846 18.51 13.41 15.51
C ALA A 846 19.51 12.31 15.90
N SER A 847 19.14 11.04 15.74
CA SER A 847 20.02 9.87 15.93
C SER A 847 21.16 9.81 14.90
N ILE A 848 20.87 10.09 13.63
CA ILE A 848 21.89 10.21 12.57
C ILE A 848 22.86 11.35 12.88
N VAL A 849 22.36 12.50 13.34
CA VAL A 849 23.21 13.64 13.74
C VAL A 849 24.08 13.28 14.94
N ALA A 850 23.54 12.61 15.96
CA ALA A 850 24.31 12.15 17.11
C ALA A 850 25.44 11.20 16.71
N TRP A 851 25.14 10.23 15.85
CA TRP A 851 26.13 9.32 15.25
C TRP A 851 27.23 10.06 14.47
N SER A 852 26.87 11.09 13.71
CA SER A 852 27.84 11.89 12.96
C SER A 852 28.78 12.73 13.85
N ARG A 853 28.35 13.02 15.08
CA ARG A 853 29.08 13.79 16.10
C ARG A 853 29.80 12.90 17.11
N SER A 854 30.00 11.61 16.80
CA SER A 854 30.64 10.62 17.68
C SER A 854 29.92 10.38 19.02
N ARG A 855 28.64 10.77 19.15
CA ARG A 855 27.80 10.50 20.34
C ARG A 855 27.11 9.13 20.19
N PHE A 856 27.90 8.07 20.13
CA PHE A 856 27.44 6.75 19.66
C PHE A 856 28.30 5.60 20.16
N ASP A 857 27.68 4.50 20.57
CA ASP A 857 28.37 3.24 20.91
C ASP A 857 28.38 2.26 19.73
N ARG A 858 29.58 1.99 19.20
CA ARG A 858 29.79 1.05 18.10
C ARG A 858 29.60 -0.42 18.51
N ARG A 859 29.90 -0.81 19.75
CA ARG A 859 29.71 -2.19 20.22
C ARG A 859 28.23 -2.51 20.32
N ALA A 860 27.46 -1.62 20.93
CA ALA A 860 26.00 -1.75 21.04
C ALA A 860 25.34 -1.86 19.66
N PHE A 861 25.79 -1.05 18.69
CA PHE A 861 25.32 -1.12 17.30
C PHE A 861 25.45 -2.52 16.70
N TRP A 862 26.64 -3.11 16.72
CA TRP A 862 26.88 -4.41 16.09
C TRP A 862 26.18 -5.54 16.85
N ILE A 863 26.14 -5.50 18.18
CA ILE A 863 25.40 -6.48 18.97
C ILE A 863 23.91 -6.44 18.59
N ALA A 864 23.29 -5.27 18.64
CA ALA A 864 21.87 -5.12 18.33
C ALA A 864 21.55 -5.47 16.87
N ALA A 865 22.34 -4.98 15.92
CA ALA A 865 22.15 -5.29 14.50
C ALA A 865 22.27 -6.79 14.23
N THR A 866 23.27 -7.47 14.78
CA THR A 866 23.43 -8.92 14.61
C THR A 866 22.29 -9.69 15.27
N LEU A 867 21.91 -9.36 16.51
CA LEU A 867 20.79 -10.04 17.19
C LEU A 867 19.47 -9.89 16.41
N MET A 868 19.18 -8.69 15.91
CA MET A 868 18.00 -8.44 15.11
C MET A 868 18.04 -9.13 13.76
N LEU A 869 19.20 -9.13 13.07
CA LEU A 869 19.39 -9.82 11.81
C LEU A 869 19.20 -11.32 11.97
N SER A 870 19.79 -11.92 13.01
CA SER A 870 19.63 -13.35 13.32
C SER A 870 18.20 -13.71 13.67
N ALA A 871 17.52 -12.91 14.52
CA ALA A 871 16.12 -13.13 14.85
C ALA A 871 15.21 -13.04 13.62
N ALA A 872 15.44 -12.05 12.75
CA ALA A 872 14.66 -11.90 11.54
C ALA A 872 14.93 -13.02 10.52
N ALA A 873 16.17 -13.49 10.37
CA ALA A 873 16.49 -14.65 9.54
C ALA A 873 15.77 -15.91 10.03
N VAL A 874 15.80 -16.16 11.34
CA VAL A 874 15.05 -17.24 11.99
C VAL A 874 13.55 -17.10 11.72
N ASN A 875 12.98 -15.92 11.94
CA ASN A 875 11.55 -15.69 11.74
C ASN A 875 11.13 -15.83 10.27
N THR A 876 12.00 -15.46 9.32
CA THR A 876 11.74 -15.62 7.88
C THR A 876 11.55 -17.08 7.50
N VAL A 877 12.43 -17.97 7.98
CA VAL A 877 12.30 -19.41 7.78
C VAL A 877 11.04 -19.94 8.48
N ASN A 878 10.75 -19.42 9.68
CA ASN A 878 9.61 -19.83 10.48
C ASN A 878 8.25 -19.46 9.88
N GLN A 879 8.21 -18.46 8.99
CA GLN A 879 7.00 -18.00 8.29
C GLN A 879 6.68 -18.80 7.02
N TRP A 880 7.41 -19.88 6.72
CA TRP A 880 7.18 -20.72 5.54
C TRP A 880 5.72 -21.17 5.34
N PRO A 881 4.98 -21.64 6.38
CA PRO A 881 3.57 -22.03 6.21
C PRO A 881 2.69 -20.88 5.72
N LEU A 882 2.94 -19.67 6.20
CA LEU A 882 2.21 -18.45 5.80
C LEU A 882 2.53 -18.05 4.36
N LEU A 883 3.77 -18.24 3.92
CA LEU A 883 4.15 -18.03 2.53
C LEU A 883 3.39 -19.00 1.62
N GLY A 884 3.33 -20.29 1.98
CA GLY A 884 2.59 -21.31 1.23
C GLY A 884 1.11 -20.97 1.02
N MET A 885 0.48 -20.32 2.00
CA MET A 885 -0.91 -19.83 1.88
C MET A 885 -1.09 -18.71 0.84
N ARG A 886 -0.01 -17.98 0.51
CA ARG A 886 -0.02 -16.78 -0.35
C ARG A 886 0.58 -16.99 -1.73
N LEU A 887 1.26 -18.11 -1.98
CA LEU A 887 1.84 -18.42 -3.29
C LEU A 887 0.76 -18.45 -4.38
N SER A 888 1.02 -17.81 -5.52
CA SER A 888 0.17 -17.87 -6.71
C SER A 888 0.42 -19.16 -7.48
N THR A 889 -0.65 -19.77 -7.99
CA THR A 889 -0.59 -20.95 -8.87
C THR A 889 -0.23 -20.60 -10.31
N THR A 890 -0.19 -19.31 -10.66
CA THR A 890 0.18 -18.79 -11.99
C THR A 890 1.65 -18.45 -12.15
N GLU A 891 2.46 -18.53 -11.08
CA GLU A 891 3.87 -18.14 -11.10
C GLU A 891 4.77 -19.30 -10.62
N PRO A 892 6.01 -19.45 -11.13
CA PRO A 892 6.94 -20.46 -10.62
C PRO A 892 7.29 -20.26 -9.13
N VAL A 893 7.24 -21.34 -8.33
CA VAL A 893 7.51 -21.29 -6.88
C VAL A 893 8.91 -20.76 -6.59
N THR A 894 9.91 -21.22 -7.34
CA THR A 894 11.31 -20.83 -7.15
C THR A 894 11.51 -19.33 -7.30
N THR A 895 10.85 -18.71 -8.27
CA THR A 895 10.87 -17.27 -8.51
C THR A 895 10.18 -16.51 -7.38
N GLN A 896 8.95 -16.92 -7.02
CA GLN A 896 8.20 -16.29 -5.93
C GLN A 896 8.96 -16.32 -4.61
N VAL A 897 9.49 -17.49 -4.23
CA VAL A 897 10.26 -17.68 -3.00
C VAL A 897 11.58 -16.90 -3.05
N SER A 898 12.29 -16.89 -4.19
CA SER A 898 13.54 -16.13 -4.33
C SER A 898 13.31 -14.63 -4.18
N LEU A 899 12.25 -14.08 -4.80
CA LEU A 899 11.88 -12.68 -4.69
C LEU A 899 11.42 -12.31 -3.28
N TYR A 900 10.63 -13.17 -2.64
CA TYR A 900 10.22 -13.02 -1.24
C TYR A 900 11.42 -12.97 -0.31
N LEU A 901 12.34 -13.94 -0.41
CA LEU A 901 13.54 -14.01 0.42
C LEU A 901 14.48 -12.83 0.17
N ALA A 902 14.68 -12.41 -1.08
CA ALA A 902 15.50 -11.25 -1.41
C ALA A 902 14.89 -9.95 -0.86
N GLY A 903 13.57 -9.76 -1.01
CA GLY A 903 12.85 -8.63 -0.44
C GLY A 903 12.93 -8.57 1.07
N ILE A 904 12.69 -9.70 1.74
CA ILE A 904 12.79 -9.79 3.21
C ILE A 904 14.21 -9.58 3.69
N LEU A 905 15.21 -10.16 3.02
CA LEU A 905 16.60 -9.94 3.37
C LEU A 905 16.94 -8.44 3.33
N LEU A 906 16.52 -7.75 2.28
CA LEU A 906 16.72 -6.31 2.13
C LEU A 906 16.07 -5.51 3.27
N THR A 907 14.78 -5.74 3.54
CA THR A 907 14.05 -5.03 4.61
C THR A 907 14.58 -5.38 5.99
N THR A 908 15.00 -6.63 6.19
CA THR A 908 15.58 -7.13 7.44
C THR A 908 16.94 -6.50 7.71
N VAL A 909 17.82 -6.43 6.71
CA VAL A 909 19.12 -5.76 6.84
C VAL A 909 18.91 -4.28 7.17
N LEU A 910 17.99 -3.60 6.49
CA LEU A 910 17.66 -2.21 6.80
C LEU A 910 17.14 -2.02 8.23
N SER A 911 16.21 -2.88 8.65
CA SER A 911 15.62 -2.83 10.00
C SER A 911 16.66 -3.14 11.08
N ALA A 912 17.57 -4.08 10.84
CA ALA A 912 18.67 -4.42 11.73
C ALA A 912 19.71 -3.29 11.82
N LEU A 913 20.05 -2.64 10.70
CA LEU A 913 20.95 -1.48 10.69
C LEU A 913 20.32 -0.28 11.40
N LEU A 914 19.01 -0.05 11.21
CA LEU A 914 18.26 0.98 11.92
C LEU A 914 18.21 0.69 13.42
N GLY A 915 17.80 -0.51 13.82
CA GLY A 915 17.78 -0.93 15.22
C GLY A 915 19.15 -0.87 15.88
N GLY A 916 20.21 -1.25 15.14
CA GLY A 916 21.59 -1.05 15.57
C GLY A 916 21.95 0.43 15.75
N LEU A 917 21.57 1.31 14.81
CA LEU A 917 21.79 2.76 14.91
C LEU A 917 21.13 3.32 16.17
N LEU A 918 19.86 2.96 16.38
CA LEU A 918 19.09 3.37 17.55
C LEU A 918 19.73 2.82 18.83
N ALA A 919 20.12 1.54 18.88
CA ALA A 919 20.82 0.96 20.02
C ALA A 919 22.13 1.68 20.35
N GLY A 920 22.96 1.99 19.34
CA GLY A 920 24.22 2.69 19.56
C GLY A 920 24.04 4.12 20.10
N VAL A 921 23.03 4.85 19.65
CA VAL A 921 22.69 6.18 20.19
C VAL A 921 22.07 6.05 21.58
N ALA A 922 21.16 5.10 21.79
CA ALA A 922 20.51 4.83 23.06
C ALA A 922 21.52 4.47 24.15
N SER A 923 22.47 3.56 23.87
CA SER A 923 23.51 3.18 24.84
C SER A 923 24.50 4.30 25.15
N PHE A 924 24.75 5.22 24.22
CA PHE A 924 25.48 6.45 24.52
C PHE A 924 24.65 7.37 25.42
N ALA A 925 23.40 7.64 25.03
CA ALA A 925 22.48 8.51 25.76
C ALA A 925 22.26 8.05 27.21
N ALA A 926 22.07 6.75 27.42
CA ALA A 926 21.85 6.16 28.74
C ALA A 926 23.07 6.19 29.66
N ARG A 927 24.29 6.33 29.11
CA ARG A 927 25.53 6.49 29.90
C ARG A 927 26.00 7.93 30.04
N ALA A 928 25.53 8.82 29.17
CA ALA A 928 25.89 10.23 29.23
C ALA A 928 25.38 10.90 30.52
N HIS A 929 24.35 10.34 31.17
CA HIS A 929 23.79 10.93 32.39
C HIS A 929 23.30 9.83 33.35
N VAL A 930 23.94 9.74 34.51
CA VAL A 930 23.73 8.68 35.50
C VAL A 930 23.55 9.30 36.88
N GLU A 931 22.55 8.84 37.64
CA GLU A 931 22.39 9.19 39.05
C GLU A 931 23.45 8.42 39.87
N PRO A 932 24.37 9.12 40.58
CA PRO A 932 25.42 8.46 41.35
C PRO A 932 24.82 7.58 42.47
N GLY A 933 25.40 6.40 42.70
CA GLY A 933 25.02 5.52 43.80
C GLY A 933 23.83 4.58 43.54
N LEU A 934 23.17 4.64 42.37
CA LEU A 934 22.14 3.66 42.01
C LEU A 934 22.76 2.29 41.68
N THR A 935 22.35 1.27 42.42
CA THR A 935 22.69 -0.14 42.15
C THR A 935 21.80 -0.73 41.06
N GLU A 936 22.24 -1.83 40.43
CA GLU A 936 21.44 -2.60 39.47
C GLU A 936 20.06 -2.97 40.03
N LYS A 937 20.02 -3.42 41.30
CA LYS A 937 18.78 -3.71 42.03
C LYS A 937 17.83 -2.51 42.09
N THR A 938 18.36 -1.31 42.33
CA THR A 938 17.55 -0.09 42.43
C THR A 938 16.97 0.33 41.08
N LEU A 939 17.73 0.18 39.99
CA LEU A 939 17.24 0.43 38.63
C LEU A 939 16.07 -0.49 38.28
N TRP A 940 16.21 -1.78 38.58
CA TRP A 940 15.16 -2.78 38.38
C TRP A 940 13.90 -2.49 39.20
N ILE A 941 14.05 -2.21 40.51
CA ILE A 941 12.90 -1.88 41.37
C ILE A 941 12.19 -0.63 40.84
N ARG A 942 12.91 0.44 40.49
CA ARG A 942 12.30 1.67 39.96
C ARG A 942 11.59 1.42 38.63
N GLY A 943 12.21 0.66 37.72
CA GLY A 943 11.63 0.36 36.40
C GLY A 943 10.40 -0.52 36.49
N ALA A 944 10.48 -1.62 37.24
CA ALA A 944 9.38 -2.54 37.45
C ALA A 944 8.20 -1.87 38.16
N SER A 945 8.48 -1.09 39.21
CA SER A 945 7.43 -0.39 39.96
C SER A 945 6.75 0.69 39.13
N ALA A 946 7.50 1.42 38.30
CA ALA A 946 6.92 2.39 37.37
C ALA A 946 6.04 1.69 36.31
N ALA A 947 6.48 0.58 35.72
CA ALA A 947 5.70 -0.18 34.76
C ALA A 947 4.40 -0.72 35.38
N LEU A 948 4.48 -1.39 36.53
CA LEU A 948 3.31 -1.94 37.23
C LEU A 948 2.32 -0.85 37.66
N PHE A 949 2.81 0.30 38.11
CA PHE A 949 1.94 1.42 38.46
C PHE A 949 1.19 1.93 37.23
N VAL A 950 1.87 2.11 36.09
CA VAL A 950 1.20 2.58 34.87
C VAL A 950 0.19 1.55 34.35
N LEU A 951 0.60 0.29 34.24
CA LEU A 951 -0.27 -0.81 33.82
C LEU A 951 -1.46 -1.00 34.76
N GLY A 952 -1.28 -0.82 36.07
CA GLY A 952 -2.37 -0.90 37.04
C GLY A 952 -3.39 0.23 36.89
N VAL A 953 -2.93 1.44 36.59
CA VAL A 953 -3.85 2.56 36.27
C VAL A 953 -4.56 2.28 34.94
N GLU A 954 -3.85 1.82 33.91
CA GLU A 954 -4.46 1.45 32.62
C GLU A 954 -5.51 0.34 32.77
N ALA A 955 -5.23 -0.70 33.56
CA ALA A 955 -6.17 -1.78 33.86
C ALA A 955 -7.46 -1.25 34.54
N LEU A 956 -7.33 -0.34 35.50
CA LEU A 956 -8.49 0.27 36.15
C LEU A 956 -9.28 1.18 35.21
N LEU A 957 -8.59 1.93 34.33
CA LEU A 957 -9.24 2.79 33.33
C LEU A 957 -10.00 1.97 32.29
N GLY A 958 -9.46 0.81 31.89
CA GLY A 958 -10.10 -0.10 30.94
C GLY A 958 -11.53 -0.49 31.34
N ARG A 959 -11.80 -0.66 32.64
CA ARG A 959 -13.13 -1.01 33.18
C ARG A 959 -14.23 0.02 32.91
N PHE A 960 -13.86 1.26 32.66
CA PHE A 960 -14.81 2.32 32.37
C PHE A 960 -15.04 2.50 30.87
N SER A 961 -14.31 1.76 30.03
CA SER A 961 -14.52 1.77 28.58
C SER A 961 -15.61 0.76 28.22
N PRO A 962 -16.62 1.15 27.41
CA PRO A 962 -17.64 0.21 26.94
C PRO A 962 -17.08 -0.76 25.88
N ASP A 963 -17.43 -2.04 26.00
CA ASP A 963 -17.02 -3.09 25.05
C ASP A 963 -17.81 -3.00 23.74
N MET A 964 -17.23 -2.36 22.74
CA MET A 964 -17.86 -2.18 21.44
C MET A 964 -17.65 -3.35 20.48
N ALA A 965 -16.82 -4.32 20.83
CA ALA A 965 -16.54 -5.49 20.02
C ALA A 965 -16.12 -6.65 20.95
N PRO A 966 -16.32 -7.90 20.54
CA PRO A 966 -15.85 -9.04 21.33
C PRO A 966 -14.31 -9.04 21.40
N THR A 967 -13.77 -9.45 22.53
CA THR A 967 -12.33 -9.57 22.78
C THR A 967 -11.80 -10.88 22.22
N TRP A 968 -10.92 -10.81 21.23
CA TRP A 968 -10.32 -11.97 20.56
C TRP A 968 -8.80 -12.01 20.75
N PRO A 969 -8.23 -13.17 21.13
CA PRO A 969 -6.78 -13.35 21.18
C PRO A 969 -6.16 -13.44 19.77
N SER A 970 -4.86 -13.14 19.67
CA SER A 970 -4.09 -13.22 18.41
C SER A 970 -3.26 -14.52 18.36
N TYR A 971 -3.34 -15.28 17.27
CA TYR A 971 -2.63 -16.57 17.11
C TYR A 971 -1.39 -16.53 16.17
N LYS A 972 -0.86 -15.34 15.88
CA LYS A 972 0.25 -15.13 14.93
C LYS A 972 1.53 -15.91 15.22
N VAL A 973 1.77 -16.27 16.48
CA VAL A 973 2.99 -17.01 16.88
C VAL A 973 2.78 -18.50 16.69
N GLU A 974 1.57 -18.97 16.97
CA GLU A 974 1.11 -20.36 16.87
C GLU A 974 1.07 -20.85 15.41
N GLU A 975 0.84 -19.93 14.46
CA GLU A 975 0.91 -20.17 13.01
C GLU A 975 2.29 -20.53 12.47
N LEU A 976 3.35 -20.11 13.17
CA LEU A 976 4.73 -20.28 12.70
C LEU A 976 5.15 -21.75 12.68
N TRP A 977 6.11 -22.10 11.82
CA TRP A 977 6.59 -23.48 11.68
C TRP A 977 6.99 -24.09 13.04
N VAL A 978 7.76 -23.33 13.82
CA VAL A 978 8.26 -23.64 15.16
C VAL A 978 7.89 -22.48 16.11
N PRO A 979 6.71 -22.51 16.76
CA PRO A 979 6.18 -21.37 17.52
C PRO A 979 7.09 -20.84 18.63
N TRP A 980 7.73 -21.72 19.40
CA TRP A 980 8.61 -21.32 20.51
C TRP A 980 9.83 -20.52 20.04
N LEU A 981 10.39 -20.90 18.89
CA LEU A 981 11.54 -20.22 18.28
C LEU A 981 11.10 -18.85 17.71
N GLY A 982 9.90 -18.80 17.13
CA GLY A 982 9.25 -17.57 16.71
C GLY A 982 9.02 -16.61 17.88
N ARG A 983 8.65 -17.14 19.04
CA ARG A 983 8.44 -16.35 20.25
C ARG A 983 9.72 -15.76 20.80
N ILE A 984 10.83 -16.52 20.82
CA ILE A 984 12.15 -16.01 21.23
C ILE A 984 12.62 -14.92 20.27
N SER A 985 12.63 -15.20 18.97
CA SER A 985 13.12 -14.26 17.95
C SER A 985 12.27 -13.00 17.88
N GLY A 986 10.93 -13.13 17.87
CA GLY A 986 10.00 -12.01 17.88
C GLY A 986 10.14 -11.13 19.13
N THR A 987 10.28 -11.74 20.32
CA THR A 987 10.48 -11.02 21.58
C THR A 987 11.84 -10.32 21.61
N LEU A 988 12.89 -10.96 21.09
CA LEU A 988 14.23 -10.37 20.99
C LEU A 988 14.21 -9.10 20.14
N SER A 989 13.63 -9.17 18.94
CA SER A 989 13.57 -8.02 18.01
C SER A 989 12.66 -6.90 18.53
N SER A 990 11.44 -7.22 18.94
CA SER A 990 10.46 -6.23 19.42
C SER A 990 10.88 -5.60 20.75
N GLY A 991 11.36 -6.41 21.69
CA GLY A 991 11.82 -5.94 23.00
C GLY A 991 13.05 -5.04 22.89
N LEU A 992 14.04 -5.41 22.08
CA LEU A 992 15.22 -4.58 21.87
C LEU A 992 14.86 -3.24 21.19
N MET A 993 13.97 -3.27 20.19
CA MET A 993 13.49 -2.07 19.54
C MET A 993 12.72 -1.16 20.53
N ALA A 994 11.80 -1.71 21.31
CA ALA A 994 11.04 -0.97 22.31
C ALA A 994 11.96 -0.31 23.36
N MET A 995 12.97 -1.03 23.87
CA MET A 995 13.95 -0.49 24.81
C MET A 995 14.75 0.67 24.21
N THR A 996 15.24 0.50 22.97
CA THR A 996 16.10 1.50 22.32
C THR A 996 15.32 2.75 21.91
N ILE A 997 14.11 2.60 21.34
CA ILE A 997 13.21 3.71 21.03
C ILE A 997 12.86 4.47 22.30
N THR A 998 12.50 3.77 23.38
CA THR A 998 12.16 4.40 24.66
C THR A 998 13.30 5.28 25.18
N VAL A 999 14.53 4.77 25.22
CA VAL A 999 15.70 5.55 25.65
C VAL A 999 15.93 6.78 24.75
N ILE A 1000 15.78 6.64 23.43
CA ILE A 1000 15.95 7.74 22.48
C ILE A 1000 14.88 8.82 22.68
N VAL A 1001 13.62 8.42 22.81
CA VAL A 1001 12.51 9.35 23.05
C VAL A 1001 12.76 10.12 24.35
N LEU A 1002 13.11 9.42 25.44
CA LEU A 1002 13.42 10.05 26.73
C LEU A 1002 14.62 11.01 26.65
N TYR A 1003 15.67 10.63 25.91
CA TYR A 1003 16.85 11.45 25.70
C TYR A 1003 16.57 12.74 24.92
N TRP A 1004 15.77 12.65 23.86
CA TRP A 1004 15.39 13.83 23.08
C TRP A 1004 14.34 14.68 23.79
N LEU A 1005 13.46 14.09 24.59
CA LEU A 1005 12.56 14.81 25.48
C LEU A 1005 13.33 15.62 26.53
N ASP A 1006 14.40 15.07 27.10
CA ASP A 1006 15.29 15.78 28.04
C ASP A 1006 15.95 16.97 27.35
N ARG A 1007 16.41 16.80 26.11
CA ARG A 1007 17.00 17.87 25.30
C ARG A 1007 15.99 18.94 24.89
N LEU A 1008 14.79 18.54 24.47
CA LEU A 1008 13.72 19.43 24.05
C LEU A 1008 13.29 20.35 25.20
N THR A 1009 13.26 19.81 26.41
CA THR A 1009 12.87 20.51 27.63
C THR A 1009 14.04 21.12 28.42
N ALA A 1010 15.25 21.02 27.87
CA ALA A 1010 16.49 21.47 28.52
C ALA A 1010 16.63 20.96 29.97
N GLY A 1011 16.49 19.66 30.20
CA GLY A 1011 16.54 19.09 31.56
C GLY A 1011 15.30 19.44 32.38
N TRP A 1012 14.13 19.50 31.74
CA TRP A 1012 12.86 19.93 32.33
C TRP A 1012 12.89 21.36 32.92
N THR A 1013 13.74 22.25 32.41
CA THR A 1013 13.81 23.66 32.86
C THR A 1013 13.04 24.61 31.94
N ARG A 1014 12.89 24.27 30.66
CA ARG A 1014 12.20 25.08 29.63
C ARG A 1014 11.24 24.21 28.82
N ARG A 1015 10.28 24.82 28.11
CA ARG A 1015 9.39 24.14 27.15
C ARG A 1015 8.66 22.90 27.72
N ARG A 1016 8.35 22.90 29.03
CA ARG A 1016 7.69 21.76 29.71
C ARG A 1016 6.37 21.39 29.04
N ALA A 1017 5.54 22.40 28.72
CA ALA A 1017 4.26 22.19 28.02
C ALA A 1017 4.42 21.44 26.69
N LEU A 1018 5.43 21.80 25.89
CA LEU A 1018 5.73 21.08 24.65
C LEU A 1018 6.18 19.63 24.92
N GLY A 1019 6.96 19.40 25.97
CA GLY A 1019 7.31 18.05 26.40
C GLY A 1019 6.09 17.20 26.79
N VAL A 1020 5.14 17.78 27.53
CA VAL A 1020 3.86 17.13 27.88
C VAL A 1020 3.07 16.78 26.61
N VAL A 1021 2.96 17.72 25.67
CA VAL A 1021 2.25 17.47 24.40
C VAL A 1021 2.86 16.30 23.63
N VAL A 1022 4.19 16.21 23.54
CA VAL A 1022 4.87 15.09 22.87
C VAL A 1022 4.57 13.75 23.55
N VAL A 1023 4.55 13.71 24.89
CA VAL A 1023 4.24 12.49 25.65
C VAL A 1023 2.77 12.10 25.49
N VAL A 1024 1.85 13.06 25.55
CA VAL A 1024 0.40 12.86 25.30
C VAL A 1024 0.16 12.31 23.90
N LEU A 1025 0.82 12.87 22.88
CA LEU A 1025 0.69 12.39 21.50
C LEU A 1025 1.26 10.98 21.33
N ALA A 1026 2.36 10.65 22.01
CA ALA A 1026 2.91 9.30 21.99
C ALA A 1026 1.95 8.26 22.61
N GLN A 1027 1.31 8.61 23.73
CA GLN A 1027 0.32 7.75 24.39
C GLN A 1027 -0.97 7.63 23.58
N ALA A 1028 -1.47 8.74 23.03
CA ALA A 1028 -2.61 8.72 22.11
C ALA A 1028 -2.35 7.81 20.90
N ALA A 1029 -1.12 7.77 20.41
CA ALA A 1029 -0.77 6.93 19.27
C ALA A 1029 -0.71 5.45 19.59
N MET A 1030 -0.21 5.10 20.77
CA MET A 1030 -0.27 3.72 21.25
C MET A 1030 -1.74 3.27 21.41
N ALA A 1031 -2.60 4.13 21.96
CA ALA A 1031 -4.03 3.86 22.07
C ALA A 1031 -4.72 3.73 20.70
N ALA A 1032 -4.39 4.60 19.75
CA ALA A 1032 -4.98 4.62 18.41
C ALA A 1032 -4.82 3.30 17.65
N ALA A 1033 -3.78 2.50 17.93
CA ALA A 1033 -3.59 1.20 17.30
C ALA A 1033 -4.76 0.24 17.58
N ASN A 1034 -5.24 0.20 18.82
CA ASN A 1034 -6.23 -0.78 19.28
C ASN A 1034 -7.60 -0.16 19.60
N ALA A 1035 -7.72 1.18 19.56
CA ALA A 1035 -8.96 1.85 19.91
C ALA A 1035 -10.12 1.49 18.98
N ASP A 1036 -11.29 1.25 19.56
CA ASP A 1036 -12.57 1.05 18.87
C ASP A 1036 -13.42 2.31 18.83
N GLN A 1037 -13.05 3.32 19.64
CA GLN A 1037 -13.67 4.65 19.64
C GLN A 1037 -12.63 5.77 19.72
N TRP A 1038 -12.97 6.95 19.16
CA TRP A 1038 -12.06 8.09 19.20
C TRP A 1038 -11.87 8.65 20.62
N ILE A 1039 -12.87 8.46 21.50
CA ILE A 1039 -12.79 8.90 22.90
C ILE A 1039 -11.70 8.14 23.67
N GLU A 1040 -11.47 6.87 23.35
CA GLU A 1040 -10.39 6.06 23.95
C GLU A 1040 -9.02 6.65 23.61
N ILE A 1041 -8.83 7.09 22.37
CA ILE A 1041 -7.58 7.75 21.93
C ILE A 1041 -7.33 9.01 22.75
N VAL A 1042 -8.37 9.82 22.96
CA VAL A 1042 -8.26 11.07 23.73
C VAL A 1042 -8.07 10.78 25.22
N ALA A 1043 -8.85 9.85 25.79
CA ALA A 1043 -8.81 9.50 27.20
C ALA A 1043 -7.45 8.89 27.58
N VAL A 1044 -6.97 7.89 26.84
CA VAL A 1044 -5.65 7.28 27.06
C VAL A 1044 -4.54 8.29 26.73
N GLY A 1045 -4.72 9.11 25.69
CA GLY A 1045 -3.77 10.19 25.38
C GLY A 1045 -3.60 11.18 26.53
N VAL A 1046 -4.69 11.68 27.11
CA VAL A 1046 -4.66 12.66 28.19
C VAL A 1046 -4.25 12.03 29.53
N VAL A 1047 -4.92 10.95 29.94
CA VAL A 1047 -4.68 10.32 31.25
C VAL A 1047 -3.36 9.55 31.24
N GLY A 1048 -3.15 8.69 30.25
CA GLY A 1048 -1.88 8.00 30.04
C GLY A 1048 -0.74 8.97 29.77
N GLY A 1049 -0.98 10.06 29.04
CA GLY A 1049 0.01 11.11 28.81
C GLY A 1049 0.38 11.91 30.07
N ALA A 1050 -0.58 12.24 30.93
CA ALA A 1050 -0.33 12.87 32.23
C ALA A 1050 0.46 11.95 33.15
N LEU A 1051 0.10 10.66 33.17
CA LEU A 1051 0.77 9.64 33.95
C LEU A 1051 2.21 9.38 33.47
N ALA A 1052 2.40 9.21 32.16
CA ALA A 1052 3.72 9.08 31.54
C ALA A 1052 4.57 10.34 31.76
N THR A 1053 3.96 11.53 31.74
CA THR A 1053 4.64 12.79 32.09
C THR A 1053 5.08 12.80 33.55
N LEU A 1054 4.22 12.36 34.47
CA LEU A 1054 4.55 12.27 35.90
C LEU A 1054 5.73 11.33 36.13
N ILE A 1055 5.69 10.13 35.55
CA ILE A 1055 6.75 9.12 35.64
C ILE A 1055 8.04 9.62 34.98
N TYR A 1056 7.94 10.32 33.85
CA TYR A 1056 9.09 10.95 33.23
C TYR A 1056 9.73 12.02 34.13
N ALA A 1057 8.91 12.95 34.62
CA ALA A 1057 9.36 14.10 35.40
C ALA A 1057 9.91 13.71 36.79
N THR A 1058 9.50 12.57 37.34
CA THR A 1058 9.88 12.14 38.70
C THR A 1058 10.85 10.97 38.74
N VAL A 1059 10.88 10.10 37.71
CA VAL A 1059 11.69 8.87 37.69
C VAL A 1059 12.61 8.83 36.47
N LEU A 1060 12.06 8.74 35.25
CA LEU A 1060 12.83 8.37 34.05
C LEU A 1060 13.83 9.45 33.58
N ARG A 1061 13.60 10.73 33.88
CA ARG A 1061 14.53 11.81 33.46
C ARG A 1061 15.88 11.78 34.18
N PHE A 1062 15.96 11.15 35.36
CA PHE A 1062 17.16 11.17 36.20
C PHE A 1062 18.17 10.10 35.77
N ASP A 1063 17.69 8.93 35.35
CA ASP A 1063 18.53 7.84 34.87
C ASP A 1063 17.82 7.01 33.79
N LEU A 1064 18.31 7.09 32.55
CA LEU A 1064 17.70 6.41 31.42
C LEU A 1064 17.94 4.89 31.44
N ARG A 1065 18.85 4.38 32.29
CA ARG A 1065 19.14 2.95 32.45
C ARG A 1065 17.99 2.19 33.14
N ILE A 1066 16.95 2.90 33.59
CA ILE A 1066 15.70 2.33 34.11
C ILE A 1066 14.83 1.72 32.98
N ALA A 1067 14.98 2.21 31.74
CA ALA A 1067 14.10 1.85 30.62
C ALA A 1067 14.05 0.34 30.28
N PRO A 1068 15.17 -0.44 30.28
CA PRO A 1068 15.11 -1.88 29.99
C PRO A 1068 14.20 -2.64 30.96
N ALA A 1069 14.31 -2.38 32.26
CA ALA A 1069 13.47 -3.02 33.27
C ALA A 1069 11.99 -2.63 33.13
N LEU A 1070 11.71 -1.35 32.84
CA LEU A 1070 10.35 -0.87 32.58
C LEU A 1070 9.71 -1.61 31.40
N ILE A 1071 10.41 -1.70 30.27
CA ILE A 1071 9.90 -2.35 29.05
C ILE A 1071 9.74 -3.86 29.24
N ALA A 1072 10.66 -4.51 29.97
CA ALA A 1072 10.54 -5.94 30.26
C ALA A 1072 9.25 -6.28 31.02
N VAL A 1073 8.90 -5.49 32.04
CA VAL A 1073 7.67 -5.71 32.82
C VAL A 1073 6.43 -5.45 31.99
N TYR A 1074 6.42 -4.40 31.14
CA TYR A 1074 5.35 -4.18 30.17
C TYR A 1074 5.12 -5.40 29.27
N LEU A 1075 6.19 -5.96 28.70
CA LEU A 1075 6.10 -7.13 27.84
C LEU A 1075 5.63 -8.37 28.60
N VAL A 1076 6.17 -8.64 29.79
CA VAL A 1076 5.80 -9.80 30.62
C VAL A 1076 4.31 -9.77 30.98
N VAL A 1077 3.79 -8.63 31.46
CA VAL A 1077 2.36 -8.51 31.78
C VAL A 1077 1.50 -8.74 30.54
N GLY A 1078 1.88 -8.17 29.39
CA GLY A 1078 1.18 -8.40 28.12
C GLY A 1078 1.22 -9.87 27.67
N PHE A 1079 2.35 -10.57 27.84
CA PHE A 1079 2.47 -11.98 27.50
C PHE A 1079 1.66 -12.89 28.42
N VAL A 1080 1.59 -12.57 29.72
CA VAL A 1080 0.75 -13.28 30.67
C VAL A 1080 -0.72 -13.05 30.33
N GLY A 1081 -1.12 -11.81 30.04
CA GLY A 1081 -2.48 -11.48 29.61
C GLY A 1081 -2.91 -12.24 28.36
N ASP A 1082 -2.06 -12.26 27.32
CA ASP A 1082 -2.31 -13.02 26.08
C ASP A 1082 -2.47 -14.54 26.34
N ALA A 1083 -1.66 -15.11 27.24
CA ALA A 1083 -1.79 -16.53 27.59
C ALA A 1083 -3.05 -16.83 28.41
N VAL A 1084 -3.44 -15.93 29.31
CA VAL A 1084 -4.69 -16.04 30.07
C VAL A 1084 -5.86 -15.99 29.08
N GLN A 1085 -5.93 -14.99 28.20
CA GLN A 1085 -6.99 -14.85 27.20
C GLN A 1085 -7.13 -16.08 26.28
N LYS A 1086 -6.01 -16.67 25.85
CA LYS A 1086 -6.03 -17.85 24.96
C LYS A 1086 -6.51 -19.12 25.64
N HIS A 1087 -6.34 -19.25 26.95
CA HIS A 1087 -6.70 -20.43 27.73
C HIS A 1087 -6.15 -21.77 27.20
N THR A 1088 -5.01 -21.78 26.49
CA THR A 1088 -4.37 -23.02 26.00
C THR A 1088 -3.05 -23.34 26.70
N PRO A 1089 -2.70 -24.64 26.87
CA PRO A 1089 -1.40 -25.04 27.42
C PRO A 1089 -0.21 -24.52 26.61
N GLN A 1090 -0.36 -24.48 25.28
CA GLN A 1090 0.68 -23.97 24.38
C GLN A 1090 0.92 -22.47 24.61
N ALA A 1091 -0.13 -21.67 24.76
CA ALA A 1091 -0.01 -20.24 25.03
C ALA A 1091 0.71 -19.97 26.36
N ALA A 1092 0.44 -20.75 27.40
CA ALA A 1092 1.14 -20.65 28.68
C ALA A 1092 2.65 -20.91 28.54
N VAL A 1093 3.04 -21.97 27.81
CA VAL A 1093 4.45 -22.27 27.53
C VAL A 1093 5.11 -21.16 26.72
N LEU A 1094 4.46 -20.69 25.65
CA LEU A 1094 4.98 -19.59 24.83
C LEU A 1094 5.13 -18.29 25.63
N SER A 1095 4.22 -18.00 26.55
CA SER A 1095 4.29 -16.84 27.44
C SER A 1095 5.45 -16.93 28.43
N LEU A 1096 5.71 -18.11 29.01
CA LEU A 1096 6.89 -18.33 29.86
C LEU A 1096 8.20 -18.11 29.09
N ILE A 1097 8.30 -18.64 27.86
CA ILE A 1097 9.47 -18.46 26.99
C ILE A 1097 9.67 -16.98 26.64
N ALA A 1098 8.58 -16.28 26.29
CA ALA A 1098 8.62 -14.86 25.97
C ALA A 1098 9.05 -14.02 27.18
N SER A 1099 8.49 -14.31 28.34
CA SER A 1099 8.80 -13.62 29.60
C SER A 1099 10.25 -13.83 30.00
N ALA A 1100 10.75 -15.07 29.94
CA ALA A 1100 12.15 -15.39 30.18
C ALA A 1100 13.08 -14.67 29.19
N THR A 1101 12.71 -14.62 27.91
CA THR A 1101 13.47 -13.92 26.87
C THR A 1101 13.53 -12.41 27.12
N ALA A 1102 12.38 -11.78 27.42
CA ALA A 1102 12.30 -10.34 27.70
C ALA A 1102 13.09 -9.95 28.95
N LEU A 1103 12.99 -10.73 30.04
CA LEU A 1103 13.73 -10.50 31.27
C LEU A 1103 15.23 -10.69 31.07
N THR A 1104 15.65 -11.75 30.36
CA THR A 1104 17.07 -12.01 30.06
C THR A 1104 17.64 -10.91 29.17
N LEU A 1105 16.90 -10.45 28.17
CA LEU A 1105 17.29 -9.36 27.29
C LEU A 1105 17.47 -8.05 28.08
N ALA A 1106 16.51 -7.70 28.92
CA ALA A 1106 16.56 -6.48 29.74
C ALA A 1106 17.67 -6.54 30.79
N TRP A 1107 17.91 -7.70 31.38
CA TRP A 1107 19.04 -7.93 32.30
C TRP A 1107 20.37 -7.75 31.58
N SER A 1108 20.54 -8.40 30.42
CA SER A 1108 21.74 -8.26 29.58
C SER A 1108 21.96 -6.81 29.16
N ALA A 1109 20.89 -6.09 28.76
CA ALA A 1109 20.96 -4.68 28.40
C ALA A 1109 21.37 -3.79 29.58
N THR A 1110 20.76 -4.00 30.75
CA THR A 1110 21.09 -3.25 31.98
C THR A 1110 22.55 -3.49 32.38
N HIS A 1111 22.99 -4.74 32.35
CA HIS A 1111 24.36 -5.14 32.66
C HIS A 1111 25.37 -4.49 31.70
N TYR A 1112 25.07 -4.49 30.40
CA TYR A 1112 25.87 -3.82 29.37
C TYR A 1112 25.99 -2.30 29.62
N LEU A 1113 24.91 -1.65 30.06
CA LEU A 1113 24.89 -0.22 30.36
C LEU A 1113 25.68 0.12 31.64
N LEU A 1114 25.77 -0.81 32.61
CA LEU A 1114 26.49 -0.62 33.87
C LEU A 1114 28.00 -0.86 33.76
N ARG A 1115 28.46 -1.71 32.84
CA ARG A 1115 29.87 -2.08 32.66
C ARG A 1115 30.43 -1.61 31.31
N PRO A 1116 30.70 -0.30 31.12
CA PRO A 1116 31.31 0.18 29.88
C PRO A 1116 32.69 -0.48 29.68
N GLY A 1117 32.91 -1.12 28.53
CA GLY A 1117 34.22 -1.69 28.20
C GLY A 1117 35.33 -0.64 28.28
N GLN A 1118 36.56 -1.06 28.61
CA GLN A 1118 37.72 -0.22 28.98
C GLN A 1118 38.01 1.03 28.11
N LYS A 1119 37.56 1.09 26.84
CA LYS A 1119 37.71 2.28 25.96
C LYS A 1119 36.61 3.35 26.13
N ALA A 1120 35.44 3.00 26.65
CA ALA A 1120 34.33 3.94 26.84
C ALA A 1120 34.46 4.74 28.16
N ALA A 1121 35.19 4.20 29.15
CA ALA A 1121 35.51 4.91 30.39
C ALA A 1121 36.33 6.19 30.14
N ALA A 1122 37.22 6.19 29.16
CA ALA A 1122 38.07 7.34 28.81
C ALA A 1122 37.30 8.53 28.20
N TRP A 1123 36.07 8.34 27.72
CA TRP A 1123 35.25 9.41 27.13
C TRP A 1123 34.27 10.00 28.15
N ALA A 1124 33.91 9.24 29.18
CA ALA A 1124 33.09 9.72 30.30
C ALA A 1124 33.90 10.59 31.28
N THR A 1125 35.24 10.52 31.23
CA THR A 1125 36.16 11.33 32.04
C THR A 1125 36.71 12.56 31.31
N ALA A 1126 36.27 12.81 30.07
CA ALA A 1126 36.76 13.90 29.23
C ALA A 1126 35.69 14.98 28.92
N ASP A 1127 34.53 14.91 29.59
CA ASP A 1127 33.53 15.99 29.66
C ASP A 1127 33.68 16.76 30.98
#